data_AF-A0A1G2H3E1-F1
#
_entry.id   AF-A0A1G2H3E1-F1
#
_cell.length_a   1.000
_cell.length_b   1.000
_cell.length_c   1.000
_cell.angle_alpha   90.00
_cell.angle_beta   90.00
_cell.angle_gamma   90.00
#
_symmetry.space_group_name_H-M   'P 1'
#
loop_
_entity.id
_entity.type
_entity.pdbx_description
1 polymer ?
#
loop_
_entity_poly.entity_id
_entity_poly.type
_entity_poly.pdbx_seq_one_letter_code
_entity_poly.pdbx_strand_id
1 'polypeptide(L)'
;MEESQIILRPISGLFKDSLKLYAKTLIRTLPVICAATILLFINLVVAPYKSTSDPLYMIGIIAGVVAVFSELFIFPVAVFSLAGGRAYRDSVNSFVPYFLIFIFGSIVTIGGFVLLVIPGIIFLTWFWFLNYVNLLERKNGLSALHRSRELVRDNFWKVLLRFAAAFLAIFIVAVFFIFVVKYITAHLLAKSLASFYQRVFTEVVTRLFGFLIAPFFVSYGYLVYLDLVAIKAAVPETQPTRKEKISYSLVALLGAPILGLLLVLNTLYLIARDAPPPNDSDVVLQKIEVPENENAYFSLQKIIEKLPQEQKEKYGHWQEMADGKAWYDDEARALSEGNQKFFEYFTEAAEKSQYIYPPLADPANITPALVLPSLNSYRIAARVVSIKSEYLFRYKKEKEAFDSALEIVRLGRLITEGRGTLIEYLVGIAIENTGLDRIRSFTERTTLPKTDLIAYRQELEGLLSTGEGLRNAFRGEYMSFKNISSTLLEGVLSNDEWGGGQDVTDLALSAIQDQNFYFQPNRTMQFYLEMARNQIQSVNDQCDISPVLADEEVIKSQMPHSIFQIIFTENSAGRIIVNITAASLSGAIRKHCALNFAIVSDELLLALRAYKLEHNSLPAQLSDLVPDYIAKLPSDPMTGEELLYSQTEKVLYSKAKDRAIFKENKLNEKLEVKINF
;
A
#
# COMPACT_ATOMS: atom_id res chain seq x y z
N MET A 1 59.28 -42.64 19.31
CA MET A 1 57.81 -42.63 19.44
C MET A 1 57.39 -41.17 19.54
N GLU A 2 57.03 -40.57 18.41
CA GLU A 2 56.47 -39.22 18.40
C GLU A 2 55.11 -39.25 19.09
N GLU A 3 54.92 -38.42 20.12
CA GLU A 3 53.59 -38.08 20.62
C GLU A 3 52.80 -37.44 19.47
N SER A 4 51.87 -38.17 18.87
CA SER A 4 50.96 -37.58 17.89
C SER A 4 50.12 -36.53 18.62
N GLN A 5 50.37 -35.25 18.32
CA GLN A 5 49.52 -34.17 18.82
C GLN A 5 48.09 -34.45 18.37
N ILE A 6 47.18 -34.64 19.34
CA ILE A 6 45.75 -34.80 19.06
C ILE A 6 45.29 -33.47 18.44
N ILE A 7 44.88 -33.50 17.17
CA ILE A 7 44.42 -32.33 16.42
C ILE A 7 43.00 -32.58 15.92
N LEU A 8 42.19 -31.52 15.84
CA LEU A 8 40.86 -31.54 15.24
C LEU A 8 40.89 -32.15 13.82
N ARG A 9 39.98 -33.10 13.56
CA ARG A 9 39.85 -33.70 12.22
C ARG A 9 39.69 -32.64 11.11
N PRO A 10 40.21 -32.91 9.89
CA PRO A 10 40.00 -32.02 8.76
C PRO A 10 38.52 -32.00 8.35
N ILE A 11 38.07 -30.91 7.72
CA ILE A 11 36.66 -30.72 7.34
C ILE A 11 36.15 -31.90 6.49
N SER A 12 36.91 -32.34 5.50
CA SER A 12 36.53 -33.48 4.64
C SER A 12 36.38 -34.79 5.42
N GLY A 13 37.27 -35.05 6.39
CA GLY A 13 37.18 -36.20 7.29
C GLY A 13 35.94 -36.13 8.18
N LEU A 14 35.68 -34.97 8.78
CA LEU A 14 34.49 -34.73 9.60
C LEU A 14 33.21 -34.94 8.80
N PHE A 15 33.11 -34.44 7.57
CA PHE A 15 31.96 -34.66 6.70
C PHE A 15 31.75 -36.15 6.41
N LYS A 16 32.80 -36.86 5.99
CA LYS A 16 32.73 -38.28 5.66
C LYS A 16 32.29 -39.12 6.85
N ASP A 17 32.86 -38.87 8.03
CA ASP A 17 32.52 -39.62 9.23
C ASP A 17 31.12 -39.25 9.77
N SER A 18 30.71 -37.99 9.63
CA SER A 18 29.35 -37.56 9.96
C SER A 18 28.32 -38.24 9.06
N LEU A 19 28.59 -38.41 7.77
CA LEU A 19 27.71 -39.14 6.84
C LEU A 19 27.60 -40.63 7.19
N LYS A 20 28.68 -41.26 7.66
CA LYS A 20 28.61 -42.66 8.15
C LYS A 20 27.72 -42.78 9.39
N LEU A 21 27.79 -41.80 10.30
CA LEU A 21 26.97 -41.76 11.50
C LEU A 21 25.53 -41.33 11.22
N TYR A 22 25.32 -40.54 10.17
CA TYR A 22 24.02 -39.95 9.81
C TYR A 22 22.91 -40.99 9.71
N ALA A 23 23.11 -42.10 8.98
CA ALA A 23 22.08 -43.12 8.82
C ALA A 23 21.63 -43.71 10.18
N LYS A 24 22.59 -44.00 11.06
CA LYS A 24 22.32 -44.52 12.41
C LYS A 24 21.55 -43.48 13.25
N THR A 25 21.99 -42.23 13.22
CA THR A 25 21.35 -41.13 13.96
C THR A 25 19.94 -40.88 13.44
N LEU A 26 19.77 -40.78 12.12
CA LEU A 26 18.49 -40.55 11.44
C LEU A 26 17.47 -41.64 11.76
N ILE A 27 17.83 -42.92 11.62
CA ILE A 27 16.91 -44.04 11.93
C ILE A 27 16.40 -43.94 13.37
N ARG A 28 17.25 -43.50 14.30
CA ARG A 28 16.89 -43.38 15.71
C ARG A 28 16.05 -42.13 16.01
N THR A 29 16.19 -41.05 15.25
CA THR A 29 15.37 -39.84 15.40
C THR A 29 14.10 -39.83 14.54
N LEU A 30 14.01 -40.69 13.52
CA LEU A 30 12.92 -40.71 12.54
C LEU A 30 11.52 -40.78 13.18
N PRO A 31 11.26 -41.59 14.23
CA PRO A 31 9.95 -41.60 14.87
C PRO A 31 9.54 -40.24 15.46
N VAL A 32 10.50 -39.52 16.06
CA VAL A 32 10.28 -38.18 16.63
C VAL A 32 10.04 -37.16 15.52
N ILE A 33 10.80 -37.25 14.43
CA ILE A 33 10.62 -36.41 13.23
C ILE A 33 9.22 -36.61 12.66
N CYS A 34 8.79 -37.86 12.44
CA CYS A 34 7.45 -38.16 11.93
C CYS A 34 6.35 -37.62 12.86
N ALA A 35 6.48 -37.80 14.17
CA ALA A 35 5.52 -37.27 15.13
C ALA A 35 5.44 -35.73 15.06
N ALA A 36 6.59 -35.04 15.05
CA ALA A 36 6.66 -33.59 14.92
C ALA A 36 6.02 -33.10 13.60
N THR A 37 6.31 -33.76 12.48
CA THR A 37 5.72 -33.42 11.16
C THR A 37 4.21 -33.63 11.12
N ILE A 38 3.69 -34.72 11.72
CA ILE A 38 2.24 -34.97 11.79
C ILE A 38 1.55 -33.89 12.63
N LEU A 39 2.11 -33.55 13.79
CA LEU A 39 1.55 -32.51 14.65
C LEU A 39 1.60 -31.12 13.98
N LEU A 40 2.67 -30.81 13.26
CA LEU A 40 2.77 -29.60 12.46
C LEU A 40 1.73 -29.58 11.34
N PHE A 41 1.52 -30.71 10.64
CA PHE A 41 0.49 -30.83 9.62
C PHE A 41 -0.90 -30.58 10.21
N ILE A 42 -1.21 -31.15 11.38
CA ILE A 42 -2.48 -30.89 12.09
C ILE A 42 -2.62 -29.40 12.40
N ASN A 43 -1.57 -28.76 12.93
CA ASN A 43 -1.57 -27.32 13.20
C ASN A 43 -1.87 -26.50 11.93
N LEU A 44 -1.21 -26.80 10.82
CA LEU A 44 -1.36 -26.07 9.55
C LEU A 44 -2.74 -26.27 8.92
N VAL A 45 -3.28 -27.49 8.95
CA VAL A 45 -4.61 -27.81 8.40
C VAL A 45 -5.72 -27.12 9.18
N VAL A 46 -5.53 -26.96 10.49
CA VAL A 46 -6.54 -26.38 11.38
C VAL A 46 -6.35 -24.87 11.59
N ALA A 47 -5.22 -24.30 11.18
CA ALA A 47 -4.94 -22.86 11.23
C ALA A 47 -6.03 -21.96 10.59
N PRO A 48 -6.74 -22.35 9.51
CA PRO A 48 -7.82 -21.54 8.94
C PRO A 48 -9.02 -21.33 9.86
N TYR A 49 -9.25 -22.24 10.83
CA TYR A 49 -10.33 -22.14 11.79
C TYR A 49 -9.94 -21.09 12.85
N LYS A 50 -10.03 -19.80 12.53
CA LYS A 50 -9.48 -18.71 13.37
C LYS A 50 -10.29 -18.38 14.64
N SER A 51 -11.14 -19.27 15.17
CA SER A 51 -11.92 -18.98 16.38
C SER A 51 -11.42 -19.77 17.60
N THR A 52 -11.13 -19.08 18.70
CA THR A 52 -10.81 -19.73 19.99
C THR A 52 -12.01 -20.45 20.62
N SER A 53 -13.23 -20.12 20.18
CA SER A 53 -14.42 -20.89 20.54
C SER A 53 -14.54 -22.20 19.76
N ASP A 54 -13.74 -22.39 18.71
CA ASP A 54 -13.72 -23.60 17.91
C ASP A 54 -12.76 -24.63 18.56
N PRO A 55 -13.28 -25.79 19.01
CA PRO A 55 -12.44 -26.85 19.58
C PRO A 55 -11.33 -27.33 18.65
N LEU A 56 -11.54 -27.30 17.33
CA LEU A 56 -10.52 -27.70 16.35
C LEU A 56 -9.32 -26.76 16.43
N TYR A 57 -9.55 -25.45 16.47
CA TYR A 57 -8.46 -24.48 16.57
C TYR A 57 -7.60 -24.69 17.82
N MET A 58 -8.23 -25.01 18.96
CA MET A 58 -7.51 -25.35 20.19
C MET A 58 -6.66 -26.61 20.04
N ILE A 59 -7.16 -27.63 19.34
CA ILE A 59 -6.36 -28.82 18.97
C ILE A 59 -5.17 -28.41 18.09
N GLY A 60 -5.37 -27.53 17.12
CA GLY A 60 -4.31 -26.98 16.28
C GLY A 60 -3.21 -26.30 17.09
N ILE A 61 -3.57 -25.43 18.05
CA ILE A 61 -2.60 -24.78 18.95
C ILE A 61 -1.83 -25.82 19.77
N ILE A 62 -2.53 -26.76 20.41
CA ILE A 62 -1.90 -27.80 21.21
C ILE A 62 -0.93 -28.63 20.35
N ALA A 63 -1.36 -29.03 19.14
CA ALA A 63 -0.52 -29.75 18.20
C ALA A 63 0.74 -28.96 17.82
N GLY A 64 0.61 -27.66 17.56
CA GLY A 64 1.74 -26.78 17.30
C GLY A 64 2.74 -26.71 18.46
N VAL A 65 2.25 -26.56 19.70
CA VAL A 65 3.11 -26.55 20.90
C VAL A 65 3.83 -27.89 21.06
N VAL A 66 3.12 -29.02 20.94
CA VAL A 66 3.72 -30.36 21.06
C VAL A 66 4.71 -30.62 19.91
N ALA A 67 4.45 -30.10 18.71
CA ALA A 67 5.39 -30.18 17.58
C ALA A 67 6.71 -29.49 17.93
N VAL A 68 6.69 -28.26 18.45
CA VAL A 68 7.90 -27.52 18.85
C VAL A 68 8.70 -28.30 19.91
N PHE A 69 8.05 -28.83 20.95
CA PHE A 69 8.74 -29.65 21.95
C PHE A 69 9.29 -30.95 21.35
N SER A 70 8.60 -31.56 20.40
CA SER A 70 9.08 -32.75 19.68
C SER A 70 10.30 -32.45 18.83
N GLU A 71 10.36 -31.28 18.19
CA GLU A 71 11.54 -30.81 17.44
C GLU A 71 12.76 -30.65 18.35
N LEU A 72 12.59 -30.00 19.51
CA LEU A 72 13.65 -29.88 20.52
C LEU A 72 14.10 -31.24 21.05
N PHE A 73 13.21 -32.24 21.07
CA PHE A 73 13.52 -33.60 21.53
C PHE A 73 14.42 -34.38 20.55
N ILE A 74 14.52 -33.98 19.28
CA ILE A 74 15.37 -34.65 18.27
C ILE A 74 16.84 -34.61 18.68
N PHE A 75 17.32 -33.48 19.20
CA PHE A 75 18.73 -33.27 19.57
C PHE A 75 19.21 -34.26 20.65
N PRO A 76 18.59 -34.37 21.84
CA PRO A 76 19.03 -35.33 22.86
C PRO A 76 18.93 -36.79 22.39
N VAL A 77 17.91 -37.15 21.61
CA VAL A 77 17.77 -38.51 21.04
C VAL A 77 18.94 -38.83 20.11
N ALA A 78 19.31 -37.88 19.25
CA ALA A 78 20.46 -38.01 18.37
C ALA A 78 21.78 -38.15 19.15
N VAL A 79 22.01 -37.31 20.16
CA VAL A 79 23.23 -37.34 20.98
C VAL A 79 23.37 -38.67 21.74
N PHE A 80 22.33 -39.13 22.45
CA PHE A 80 22.40 -40.38 23.20
C PHE A 80 22.46 -41.62 22.29
N SER A 81 21.92 -41.54 21.07
CA SER A 81 22.09 -42.58 20.03
C SER A 81 23.56 -42.74 19.61
N LEU A 82 24.29 -41.62 19.51
CA LEU A 82 25.71 -41.59 19.19
C LEU A 82 26.58 -42.06 20.36
N ALA A 83 26.22 -41.66 21.59
CA ALA A 83 26.93 -42.02 22.82
C ALA A 83 26.74 -43.48 23.28
N GLY A 84 25.87 -44.26 22.60
CA GLY A 84 25.61 -45.66 22.95
C GLY A 84 24.69 -45.88 24.15
N GLY A 85 23.98 -44.84 24.60
CA GLY A 85 22.99 -44.92 25.68
C GLY A 85 21.62 -45.45 25.24
N ARG A 86 20.66 -45.51 26.17
CA ARG A 86 19.25 -45.79 25.85
C ARG A 86 18.60 -44.50 25.36
N ALA A 87 18.84 -44.19 24.08
CA ALA A 87 18.52 -42.90 23.44
C ALA A 87 17.23 -42.24 23.95
N TYR A 88 16.07 -42.91 23.87
CA TYR A 88 14.78 -42.35 24.29
C TYR A 88 14.67 -42.13 25.80
N ARG A 89 15.02 -43.14 26.62
CA ARG A 89 14.89 -43.06 28.08
C ARG A 89 15.81 -41.98 28.65
N ASP A 90 17.05 -41.94 28.17
CA ASP A 90 18.05 -40.98 28.64
C ASP A 90 17.69 -39.56 28.17
N SER A 91 17.08 -39.42 26.98
CA SER A 91 16.54 -38.14 26.49
C SER A 91 15.39 -37.62 27.35
N VAL A 92 14.39 -38.45 27.67
CA VAL A 92 13.26 -38.05 28.53
C VAL A 92 13.77 -37.56 29.89
N ASN A 93 14.67 -38.31 30.53
CA ASN A 93 15.19 -37.98 31.85
C ASN A 93 16.05 -36.69 31.85
N SER A 94 16.67 -36.37 30.71
CA SER A 94 17.57 -35.22 30.59
C SER A 94 16.91 -34.01 29.90
N PHE A 95 15.65 -34.13 29.45
CA PHE A 95 15.03 -33.13 28.60
C PHE A 95 14.82 -31.79 29.30
N VAL A 96 14.34 -31.78 30.55
CA VAL A 96 14.13 -30.53 31.30
C VAL A 96 15.47 -29.80 31.54
N PRO A 97 16.54 -30.44 32.06
CA PRO A 97 17.86 -29.82 32.15
C PRO A 97 18.38 -29.30 30.80
N TYR A 98 18.22 -30.09 29.72
CA TYR A 98 18.58 -29.70 28.36
C TYR A 98 17.82 -28.46 27.88
N PHE A 99 16.51 -28.42 28.11
CA PHE A 99 15.66 -27.31 27.70
C PHE A 99 16.03 -26.02 28.43
N LEU A 100 16.29 -26.10 29.74
CA LEU A 100 16.73 -24.95 30.53
C LEU A 100 18.11 -24.44 30.10
N ILE A 101 19.06 -25.34 29.80
CA ILE A 101 20.38 -24.91 29.32
C ILE A 101 20.31 -24.33 27.90
N PHE A 102 19.42 -24.85 27.06
CA PHE A 102 19.15 -24.34 25.71
C PHE A 102 18.60 -22.91 25.76
N ILE A 103 17.61 -22.64 26.61
CA ILE A 103 17.08 -21.29 26.83
C ILE A 103 18.18 -20.37 27.35
N PHE A 104 18.92 -20.80 28.37
CA PHE A 104 19.96 -19.98 28.98
C PHE A 104 21.09 -19.63 28.00
N GLY A 105 21.56 -20.61 27.21
CA GLY A 105 22.53 -20.39 26.14
C GLY A 105 22.02 -19.47 25.03
N SER A 106 20.74 -19.61 24.66
CA SER A 106 20.09 -18.71 23.69
C SER A 106 20.04 -17.28 24.21
N ILE A 107 19.64 -17.05 25.47
CA ILE A 107 19.60 -15.71 26.08
C ILE A 107 20.98 -15.05 26.05
N VAL A 108 22.04 -15.76 26.44
CA VAL A 108 23.40 -15.20 26.42
C VAL A 108 23.86 -14.90 25.00
N THR A 109 23.54 -15.76 24.03
CA THR A 109 23.91 -15.54 22.63
C THR A 109 23.17 -14.35 22.03
N ILE A 110 21.86 -14.22 22.27
CA ILE A 110 21.05 -13.06 21.87
C ILE A 110 21.63 -11.78 22.48
N GLY A 111 21.91 -11.79 23.79
CA GLY A 111 22.55 -10.64 24.46
C GLY A 111 23.89 -10.25 23.85
N GLY A 112 24.65 -11.23 23.34
CA GLY A 112 25.86 -11.00 22.55
C GLY A 112 25.59 -10.19 21.28
N PHE A 113 24.58 -10.59 20.51
CA PHE A 113 24.19 -9.87 19.28
C PHE A 113 23.57 -8.50 19.55
N VAL A 114 22.88 -8.32 20.69
CA VAL A 114 22.36 -7.01 21.13
C VAL A 114 23.50 -6.03 21.38
N LEU A 115 24.63 -6.50 21.91
CA LEU A 115 25.81 -5.66 22.08
C LEU A 115 26.38 -5.26 20.72
N LEU A 116 26.81 -6.23 19.91
CA LEU A 116 27.35 -6.06 18.55
C LEU A 116 27.38 -7.43 17.81
N VAL A 117 27.55 -7.42 16.49
CA VAL A 117 27.68 -8.65 15.67
C VAL A 117 28.87 -9.51 16.12
N ILE A 118 30.04 -8.91 16.38
CA ILE A 118 31.26 -9.63 16.74
C ILE A 118 31.11 -10.39 18.08
N PRO A 119 30.70 -9.75 19.20
CA PRO A 119 30.37 -10.46 20.45
C PRO A 119 29.34 -11.57 20.27
N GLY A 120 28.30 -11.37 19.45
CA GLY A 120 27.33 -12.41 19.11
C GLY A 120 27.97 -13.67 18.51
N ILE A 121 28.84 -13.51 17.51
CA ILE A 121 29.60 -14.62 16.90
C ILE A 121 30.53 -15.30 17.92
N ILE A 122 31.15 -14.52 18.81
CA ILE A 122 32.04 -15.06 19.85
C ILE A 122 31.25 -15.97 20.80
N PHE A 123 30.13 -15.50 21.34
CA PHE A 123 29.30 -16.30 22.25
C PHE A 123 28.66 -17.51 21.57
N LEU A 124 28.17 -17.34 20.34
CA LEU A 124 27.65 -18.45 19.51
C LEU A 124 28.68 -19.57 19.37
N THR A 125 29.93 -19.21 19.07
CA THR A 125 31.00 -20.19 18.89
C THR A 125 31.44 -20.82 20.21
N TRP A 126 31.58 -20.02 21.28
CA TRP A 126 31.96 -20.52 22.61
C TRP A 126 30.94 -21.48 23.21
N PHE A 127 29.65 -21.27 22.96
CA PHE A 127 28.57 -22.07 23.53
C PHE A 127 27.98 -23.09 22.57
N TRP A 128 28.65 -23.31 21.42
CA TRP A 128 28.24 -24.30 20.43
C TRP A 128 28.08 -25.71 21.02
N PHE A 129 28.92 -26.05 22.00
CA PHE A 129 28.93 -27.37 22.63
C PHE A 129 28.17 -27.45 23.95
N LEU A 130 27.45 -26.39 24.32
CA LEU A 130 26.75 -26.28 25.60
C LEU A 130 25.79 -27.46 25.85
N ASN A 131 25.00 -27.82 24.83
CA ASN A 131 24.04 -28.92 24.94
C ASN A 131 24.73 -30.29 25.03
N TYR A 132 25.88 -30.49 24.38
CA TYR A 132 26.66 -31.73 24.51
C TYR A 132 27.27 -31.85 25.90
N VAL A 133 27.83 -30.77 26.44
CA VAL A 133 28.36 -30.71 27.81
C VAL A 133 27.26 -31.03 28.83
N ASN A 134 26.04 -30.50 28.64
CA ASN A 134 24.92 -30.80 29.52
C ASN A 134 24.49 -32.28 29.45
N LEU A 135 24.29 -32.81 28.25
CA LEU A 135 23.78 -34.18 28.08
C LEU A 135 24.82 -35.26 28.42
N LEU A 136 26.09 -35.03 28.07
CA LEU A 136 27.15 -36.04 28.18
C LEU A 136 27.97 -35.89 29.47
N GLU A 137 28.25 -34.66 29.92
CA GLU A 137 29.00 -34.42 31.18
C GLU A 137 28.09 -34.07 32.37
N ARG A 138 26.76 -34.00 32.17
CA ARG A 138 25.75 -33.68 33.21
C ARG A 138 25.97 -32.34 33.94
N LYS A 139 26.65 -31.39 33.29
CA LYS A 139 26.89 -30.04 33.83
C LYS A 139 25.71 -29.11 33.54
N ASN A 140 25.43 -28.17 34.45
CA ASN A 140 24.28 -27.26 34.36
C ASN A 140 24.68 -25.79 34.59
N GLY A 141 23.83 -24.86 34.18
CA GLY A 141 24.00 -23.43 34.43
C GLY A 141 25.36 -22.87 33.97
N LEU A 142 26.01 -22.08 34.83
CA LEU A 142 27.27 -21.42 34.52
C LEU A 142 28.45 -22.40 34.36
N SER A 143 28.42 -23.58 35.00
CA SER A 143 29.51 -24.55 34.86
C SER A 143 29.52 -25.19 33.47
N ALA A 144 28.34 -25.38 32.86
CA ALA A 144 28.22 -25.87 31.49
C ALA A 144 28.69 -24.84 30.46
N LEU A 145 28.33 -23.55 30.63
CA LEU A 145 28.84 -22.47 29.77
C LEU A 145 30.36 -22.35 29.85
N HIS A 146 30.88 -22.38 31.07
CA HIS A 146 32.31 -22.30 31.32
C HIS A 146 33.06 -23.45 30.62
N ARG A 147 32.59 -24.68 30.83
CA ARG A 147 33.15 -25.87 30.20
C ARG A 147 33.08 -25.82 28.67
N SER A 148 31.94 -25.42 28.09
CA SER A 148 31.82 -25.26 26.63
C SER A 148 32.83 -24.23 26.11
N ARG A 149 32.99 -23.10 26.80
CA ARG A 149 33.98 -22.09 26.42
C ARG A 149 35.41 -22.64 26.52
N GLU A 150 35.76 -23.36 27.58
CA GLU A 150 37.09 -23.96 27.74
C GLU A 150 37.44 -24.93 26.60
N LEU A 151 36.48 -25.73 26.16
CA LEU A 151 36.66 -26.63 25.01
C LEU A 151 37.00 -25.83 23.73
N VAL A 152 36.37 -24.68 23.53
CA VAL A 152 36.50 -23.88 22.30
C VAL A 152 37.66 -22.88 22.34
N ARG A 153 37.99 -22.30 23.50
CA ARG A 153 38.81 -21.08 23.65
C ARG A 153 40.09 -21.08 22.82
N ASP A 154 40.87 -22.16 22.87
CA ASP A 154 42.18 -22.24 22.19
C ASP A 154 42.06 -22.72 20.73
N ASN A 155 40.88 -23.18 20.34
CA ASN A 155 40.57 -23.67 18.99
C ASN A 155 39.46 -22.85 18.31
N PHE A 156 39.20 -21.62 18.76
CA PHE A 156 38.05 -20.81 18.36
C PHE A 156 37.85 -20.75 16.84
N TRP A 157 38.87 -20.29 16.10
CA TRP A 157 38.80 -20.17 14.64
C TRP A 157 38.66 -21.51 13.94
N LYS A 158 39.28 -22.56 14.51
CA LYS A 158 39.18 -23.92 13.96
C LYS A 158 37.76 -24.47 14.09
N VAL A 159 37.06 -24.15 15.17
CA VAL A 159 35.66 -24.52 15.39
C VAL A 159 34.76 -23.68 14.48
N LEU A 160 34.90 -22.35 14.50
CA LEU A 160 34.09 -21.43 13.71
C LEU A 160 34.12 -21.77 12.22
N LEU A 161 35.31 -21.94 11.63
CA LEU A 161 35.46 -22.24 10.21
C LEU A 161 34.89 -23.61 9.81
N ARG A 162 34.95 -24.61 10.70
CA ARG A 162 34.35 -25.94 10.46
C ARG A 162 32.84 -25.87 10.37
N PHE A 163 32.20 -25.17 11.31
CA PHE A 163 30.74 -24.99 11.27
C PHE A 163 30.32 -24.05 10.14
N ALA A 164 31.05 -22.96 9.88
CA ALA A 164 30.77 -22.08 8.75
C ALA A 164 30.82 -22.84 7.41
N ALA A 165 31.83 -23.69 7.20
CA ALA A 165 31.90 -24.53 6.01
C ALA A 165 30.76 -25.56 5.93
N ALA A 166 30.39 -26.16 7.08
CA ALA A 166 29.26 -27.08 7.15
C ALA A 166 27.92 -26.39 6.81
N PHE A 167 27.68 -25.21 7.38
CA PHE A 167 26.51 -24.40 7.07
C PHE A 167 26.47 -23.94 5.63
N LEU A 168 27.58 -23.47 5.07
CA LEU A 168 27.63 -23.04 3.67
C LEU A 168 27.28 -24.19 2.70
N ALA A 169 27.85 -25.38 2.94
CA ALA A 169 27.56 -26.55 2.11
C ALA A 169 26.06 -26.92 2.16
N ILE A 170 25.48 -26.98 3.37
CA ILE A 170 24.06 -27.29 3.53
C ILE A 170 23.17 -26.15 3.01
N PHE A 171 23.57 -24.90 3.19
CA PHE A 171 22.83 -23.73 2.73
C PHE A 171 22.66 -23.77 1.20
N ILE A 172 23.72 -24.10 0.45
CA ILE A 172 23.65 -24.27 -1.01
C ILE A 172 22.62 -25.37 -1.37
N VAL A 173 22.67 -26.51 -0.68
CA VAL A 173 21.72 -27.62 -0.91
C VAL A 173 20.30 -27.21 -0.54
N ALA A 174 20.11 -26.49 0.56
CA ALA A 174 18.81 -26.04 1.04
C ALA A 174 18.19 -24.99 0.11
N VAL A 175 18.97 -24.03 -0.38
CA VAL A 175 18.53 -23.04 -1.37
C VAL A 175 18.09 -23.74 -2.65
N PHE A 176 18.90 -24.67 -3.15
CA PHE A 176 18.55 -25.47 -4.33
C PHE A 176 17.27 -26.28 -4.10
N PHE A 177 17.14 -26.93 -2.94
CA PHE A 177 15.94 -27.69 -2.57
C PHE A 177 14.68 -26.82 -2.49
N ILE A 178 14.75 -25.68 -1.79
CA ILE A 178 13.64 -24.73 -1.67
C ILE A 178 13.23 -24.20 -3.05
N PHE A 179 14.22 -23.87 -3.90
CA PHE A 179 13.97 -23.47 -5.28
C PHE A 179 13.22 -24.55 -6.05
N VAL A 180 13.67 -25.82 -5.98
CA VAL A 180 13.02 -26.96 -6.63
C VAL A 180 11.60 -27.17 -6.10
N VAL A 181 11.37 -27.12 -4.78
CA VAL A 181 10.03 -27.27 -4.18
C VAL A 181 9.09 -26.15 -4.63
N LYS A 182 9.55 -24.89 -4.62
CA LYS A 182 8.76 -23.75 -5.10
C LYS A 182 8.45 -23.88 -6.59
N TYR A 183 9.43 -24.26 -7.40
CA TYR A 183 9.27 -24.47 -8.83
C TYR A 183 8.23 -25.56 -9.12
N ILE A 184 8.34 -26.73 -8.48
CA ILE A 184 7.39 -27.84 -8.60
C ILE A 184 5.99 -27.41 -8.15
N THR A 185 5.87 -26.71 -7.03
CA THR A 185 4.56 -26.28 -6.53
C THR A 185 3.89 -25.29 -7.48
N ALA A 186 4.64 -24.30 -7.98
CA ALA A 186 4.13 -23.29 -8.89
C ALA A 186 3.79 -23.82 -10.29
N HIS A 187 4.50 -24.83 -10.81
CA HIS A 187 4.34 -25.27 -12.20
C HIS A 187 3.62 -26.63 -12.35
N LEU A 188 3.75 -27.52 -11.37
CA LEU A 188 3.19 -28.87 -11.41
C LEU A 188 1.88 -29.01 -10.62
N LEU A 189 1.76 -28.31 -9.48
CA LEU A 189 0.60 -28.42 -8.57
C LEU A 189 -0.42 -27.28 -8.74
N ALA A 190 -0.03 -26.17 -9.37
CA ALA A 190 -0.87 -24.97 -9.52
C ALA A 190 -2.16 -25.17 -10.35
N LYS A 191 -2.21 -26.19 -11.21
CA LYS A 191 -3.36 -26.45 -12.09
C LYS A 191 -4.44 -27.34 -11.46
N SER A 192 -4.18 -27.99 -10.32
CA SER A 192 -5.05 -29.05 -9.78
C SER A 192 -5.46 -28.91 -8.31
N LEU A 193 -4.79 -28.04 -7.53
CA LEU A 193 -5.01 -27.90 -6.08
C LEU A 193 -5.29 -26.43 -5.70
N ALA A 194 -6.19 -26.23 -4.74
CA ALA A 194 -6.44 -24.89 -4.17
C ALA A 194 -5.17 -24.34 -3.49
N SER A 195 -5.00 -23.01 -3.52
CA SER A 195 -3.82 -22.27 -3.00
C SER A 195 -3.47 -22.65 -1.55
N PHE A 196 -4.48 -22.91 -0.72
CA PHE A 196 -4.30 -23.40 0.65
C PHE A 196 -3.46 -24.69 0.73
N TYR A 197 -3.81 -25.72 -0.04
CA TYR A 197 -3.12 -27.01 0.00
C TYR A 197 -1.68 -26.92 -0.51
N GLN A 198 -1.42 -26.02 -1.46
CA GLN A 198 -0.07 -25.76 -1.97
C GLN A 198 0.84 -25.17 -0.89
N ARG A 199 0.31 -24.20 -0.11
CA ARG A 199 1.02 -23.60 1.03
C ARG A 199 1.33 -24.67 2.08
N VAL A 200 0.34 -25.47 2.46
CA VAL A 200 0.52 -26.57 3.43
C VAL A 200 1.57 -27.57 2.94
N PHE A 201 1.51 -27.97 1.68
CA PHE A 201 2.48 -28.90 1.08
C PHE A 201 3.90 -28.34 1.12
N THR A 202 4.08 -27.09 0.67
CA THR A 202 5.40 -26.43 0.65
C THR A 202 5.99 -26.34 2.06
N GLU A 203 5.21 -25.89 3.04
CA GLU A 203 5.66 -25.79 4.43
C GLU A 203 6.08 -27.15 5.01
N VAL A 204 5.24 -28.18 4.84
CA VAL A 204 5.54 -29.52 5.36
C VAL A 204 6.80 -30.11 4.73
N VAL A 205 6.94 -29.99 3.41
CA VAL A 205 8.10 -30.52 2.68
C VAL A 205 9.39 -29.78 3.08
N THR A 206 9.36 -28.45 3.16
CA THR A 206 10.52 -27.64 3.57
C THR A 206 10.92 -27.94 5.02
N ARG A 207 9.95 -28.08 5.92
CA ARG A 207 10.21 -28.42 7.34
C ARG A 207 10.77 -29.83 7.49
N LEU A 208 10.18 -30.81 6.79
CA LEU A 208 10.68 -32.18 6.78
C LEU A 208 12.12 -32.25 6.30
N PHE A 209 12.46 -31.53 5.23
CA PHE A 209 13.83 -31.45 4.74
C PHE A 209 14.80 -30.89 5.81
N GLY A 210 14.39 -29.84 6.54
CA GLY A 210 15.15 -29.32 7.68
C GLY A 210 15.37 -30.37 8.78
N PHE A 211 14.33 -31.13 9.13
CA PHE A 211 14.44 -32.21 10.12
C PHE A 211 15.35 -33.35 9.67
N LEU A 212 15.38 -33.66 8.38
CA LEU A 212 16.29 -34.65 7.82
C LEU A 212 17.75 -34.18 7.88
N ILE A 213 18.01 -32.87 7.78
CA ILE A 213 19.37 -32.33 7.90
C ILE A 213 19.85 -32.34 9.36
N ALA A 214 18.98 -32.12 10.35
CA ALA A 214 19.38 -31.96 11.75
C ALA A 214 20.27 -33.09 12.32
N PRO A 215 19.98 -34.40 12.09
CA PRO A 215 20.84 -35.51 12.53
C PRO A 215 22.27 -35.44 11.98
N PHE A 216 22.48 -34.87 10.79
CA PHE A 216 23.81 -34.66 10.24
C PHE A 216 24.60 -33.65 11.07
N PHE A 217 24.01 -32.49 11.39
CA PHE A 217 24.67 -31.48 12.24
C PHE A 217 24.92 -31.97 13.66
N VAL A 218 24.02 -32.78 14.23
CA VAL A 218 24.26 -33.38 15.54
C VAL A 218 25.44 -34.36 15.48
N SER A 219 25.52 -35.18 14.42
CA SER A 219 26.64 -36.11 14.24
C SER A 219 27.97 -35.36 14.01
N TYR A 220 27.95 -34.30 13.21
CA TYR A 220 29.10 -33.44 12.97
C TYR A 220 29.57 -32.75 14.25
N GLY A 221 28.64 -32.16 15.01
CA GLY A 221 28.95 -31.52 16.27
C GLY A 221 29.45 -32.49 17.33
N TYR A 222 28.89 -33.70 17.40
CA TYR A 222 29.36 -34.75 18.29
C TYR A 222 30.81 -35.15 18.01
N LEU A 223 31.22 -35.29 16.75
CA LEU A 223 32.61 -35.61 16.40
C LEU A 223 33.59 -34.50 16.79
N VAL A 224 33.25 -33.24 16.50
CA VAL A 224 34.10 -32.10 16.91
C VAL A 224 34.16 -31.99 18.43
N TYR A 225 33.04 -32.24 19.12
CA TYR A 225 32.98 -32.28 20.57
C TYR A 225 33.95 -33.33 21.14
N LEU A 226 33.92 -34.56 20.61
CA LEU A 226 34.85 -35.62 21.05
C LEU A 226 36.31 -35.26 20.80
N ASP A 227 36.63 -34.68 19.64
CA ASP A 227 37.99 -34.23 19.34
C ASP A 227 38.45 -33.15 20.34
N LEU A 228 37.60 -32.19 20.69
CA LEU A 228 37.91 -31.14 21.68
C LEU A 228 38.07 -31.69 23.09
N VAL A 229 37.21 -32.63 23.51
CA VAL A 229 37.33 -33.30 24.81
C VAL A 229 38.65 -34.07 24.88
N ALA A 230 39.04 -34.79 23.82
CA ALA A 230 40.30 -35.51 23.76
C ALA A 230 41.51 -34.57 23.85
N ILE A 231 41.48 -33.43 23.14
CA ILE A 231 42.52 -32.39 23.21
C ILE A 231 42.65 -31.82 24.63
N LYS A 232 41.53 -31.70 25.35
CA LYS A 232 41.45 -31.09 26.68
C LYS A 232 41.54 -32.09 27.84
N ALA A 233 41.72 -33.39 27.57
CA ALA A 233 41.71 -34.44 28.59
C ALA A 233 42.82 -34.28 29.65
N ALA A 234 43.96 -33.71 29.27
CA ALA A 234 45.11 -33.49 30.15
C ALA A 234 45.07 -32.17 30.94
N VAL A 235 44.09 -31.29 30.68
CA VAL A 235 43.98 -29.98 31.34
C VAL A 235 42.96 -30.08 32.48
N PRO A 236 43.33 -29.75 33.74
CA PRO A 236 42.39 -29.76 34.86
C PRO A 236 41.20 -28.82 34.58
N GLU A 237 39.99 -29.30 34.83
CA GLU A 237 38.79 -28.47 34.70
C GLU A 237 38.81 -27.35 35.74
N THR A 238 38.55 -26.11 35.29
CA THR A 238 38.50 -24.96 36.19
C THR A 238 37.06 -24.51 36.45
N GLN A 239 36.85 -23.86 37.59
CA GLN A 239 35.55 -23.26 37.93
C GLN A 239 35.46 -21.85 37.35
N PRO A 240 34.26 -21.38 36.93
CA PRO A 240 34.09 -20.04 36.40
C PRO A 240 34.51 -18.98 37.43
N THR A 241 35.38 -18.08 37.00
CA THR A 241 35.87 -16.96 37.81
C THR A 241 34.74 -15.97 38.11
N ARG A 242 34.90 -15.14 39.16
CA ARG A 242 33.92 -14.10 39.50
C ARG A 242 33.64 -13.15 38.33
N LYS A 243 34.68 -12.78 37.56
CA LYS A 243 34.57 -11.91 36.38
C LYS A 243 33.71 -12.54 35.27
N GLU A 244 33.85 -13.85 35.05
CA GLU A 244 33.09 -14.57 34.03
C GLU A 244 31.63 -14.74 34.41
N LYS A 245 31.34 -15.05 35.68
CA LYS A 245 29.97 -15.10 36.19
C LYS A 245 29.27 -13.77 35.96
N ILE A 246 29.92 -12.65 36.33
CA ILE A 246 29.38 -11.30 36.10
C ILE A 246 29.18 -11.05 34.59
N SER A 247 30.17 -11.37 33.75
CA SER A 247 30.08 -11.16 32.31
C SER A 247 28.90 -11.90 31.68
N TYR A 248 28.72 -13.19 31.99
CA TYR A 248 27.60 -13.96 31.44
C TYR A 248 26.26 -13.47 31.95
N SER A 249 26.17 -13.11 33.24
CA SER A 249 24.94 -12.53 33.81
C SER A 249 24.58 -11.18 33.20
N LEU A 250 25.55 -10.30 32.94
CA LEU A 250 25.31 -9.01 32.28
C LEU A 250 24.82 -9.18 30.84
N VAL A 251 25.45 -10.07 30.08
CA VAL A 251 25.03 -10.37 28.69
C VAL A 251 23.64 -11.02 28.70
N ALA A 252 23.37 -11.93 29.64
CA ALA A 252 22.04 -12.52 29.79
C ALA A 252 20.96 -11.49 30.13
N LEU A 253 21.29 -10.49 30.97
CA LEU A 253 20.38 -9.39 31.30
C LEU A 253 19.98 -8.57 30.07
N LEU A 254 20.87 -8.44 29.09
CA LEU A 254 20.57 -7.76 27.81
C LEU A 254 19.77 -8.64 26.85
N GLY A 255 20.02 -9.95 26.84
CA GLY A 255 19.32 -10.88 25.94
C GLY A 255 17.90 -11.25 26.39
N ALA A 256 17.65 -11.32 27.70
CA ALA A 256 16.36 -11.75 28.24
C ALA A 256 15.17 -10.85 27.84
N PRO A 257 15.27 -9.51 27.86
CA PRO A 257 14.21 -8.62 27.36
C PRO A 257 13.90 -8.84 25.88
N ILE A 258 14.90 -9.12 25.05
CA ILE A 258 14.70 -9.40 23.62
C ILE A 258 13.99 -10.73 23.41
N LEU A 259 14.37 -11.78 24.15
CA LEU A 259 13.63 -13.04 24.11
C LEU A 259 12.18 -12.85 24.58
N GLY A 260 11.97 -12.08 25.66
CA GLY A 260 10.65 -11.69 26.13
C GLY A 260 9.84 -10.95 25.08
N LEU A 261 10.45 -9.99 24.38
CA LEU A 261 9.85 -9.27 23.27
C LEU A 261 9.44 -10.24 22.15
N LEU A 262 10.33 -11.11 21.69
CA LEU A 262 10.03 -12.10 20.65
C LEU A 262 8.85 -13.00 21.03
N LEU A 263 8.76 -13.41 22.30
CA LEU A 263 7.63 -14.18 22.82
C LEU A 263 6.33 -13.36 22.83
N VAL A 264 6.39 -12.09 23.22
CA VAL A 264 5.23 -11.17 23.15
C VAL A 264 4.77 -11.00 21.71
N LEU A 265 5.67 -10.75 20.76
CA LEU A 265 5.31 -10.60 19.34
C LEU A 265 4.69 -11.88 18.78
N ASN A 266 5.25 -13.05 19.12
CA ASN A 266 4.67 -14.33 18.75
C ASN A 266 3.27 -14.55 19.37
N THR A 267 3.06 -14.11 20.61
CA THR A 267 1.76 -14.21 21.27
C THR A 267 0.74 -13.28 20.63
N LEU A 268 1.11 -12.02 20.36
CA LEU A 268 0.27 -11.05 19.64
C LEU A 268 -0.16 -11.61 18.28
N TYR A 269 0.76 -12.23 17.55
CA TYR A 269 0.47 -12.93 16.30
C TYR A 269 -0.59 -14.02 16.44
N LEU A 270 -0.51 -14.86 17.48
CA LEU A 270 -1.44 -15.97 17.71
C LEU A 270 -2.85 -15.52 18.13
N ILE A 271 -2.95 -14.43 18.90
CA ILE A 271 -4.23 -13.95 19.44
C ILE A 271 -4.95 -12.96 18.52
N ALA A 272 -4.23 -12.24 17.65
CA ALA A 272 -4.81 -11.23 16.79
C ALA A 272 -5.81 -11.83 15.79
N ARG A 273 -6.95 -11.15 15.64
CA ARG A 273 -8.03 -11.55 14.73
C ARG A 273 -8.40 -10.38 13.84
N ASP A 274 -8.60 -10.68 12.57
CA ASP A 274 -9.19 -9.70 11.65
C ASP A 274 -10.70 -9.57 11.91
N ALA A 275 -11.25 -8.43 11.53
CA ALA A 275 -12.67 -8.16 11.58
C ALA A 275 -13.43 -9.02 10.52
N PRO A 276 -14.75 -9.19 10.63
CA PRO A 276 -15.54 -9.74 9.52
C PRO A 276 -15.51 -8.78 8.32
N PRO A 277 -15.68 -9.28 7.08
CA PRO A 277 -15.78 -8.44 5.90
C PRO A 277 -16.84 -7.34 6.08
N PRO A 278 -16.53 -6.06 5.79
CA PRO A 278 -17.54 -5.00 5.88
C PRO A 278 -18.66 -5.19 4.87
N ASN A 279 -19.87 -4.73 5.23
CA ASN A 279 -20.95 -4.56 4.27
C ASN A 279 -20.77 -3.22 3.54
N ASP A 280 -20.51 -3.27 2.24
CA ASP A 280 -20.21 -2.13 1.38
C ASP A 280 -21.20 -1.95 0.22
N SER A 281 -22.36 -2.62 0.29
CA SER A 281 -23.37 -2.61 -0.77
C SER A 281 -23.89 -1.22 -1.17
N ASP A 282 -23.74 -0.21 -0.32
CA ASP A 282 -24.11 1.19 -0.54
C ASP A 282 -23.05 2.02 -1.27
N VAL A 283 -21.80 1.55 -1.32
CA VAL A 283 -20.66 2.28 -1.90
C VAL A 283 -20.16 1.63 -3.21
N VAL A 284 -20.54 0.38 -3.49
CA VAL A 284 -20.14 -0.32 -4.72
C VAL A 284 -20.88 0.24 -5.94
N LEU A 285 -20.13 0.57 -7.00
CA LEU A 285 -20.70 0.95 -8.30
C LEU A 285 -21.47 -0.22 -8.93
N GLN A 286 -22.55 0.08 -9.64
CA GLN A 286 -23.27 -0.90 -10.45
C GLN A 286 -22.75 -0.88 -11.89
N LYS A 287 -22.74 -2.06 -12.51
CA LYS A 287 -22.46 -2.22 -13.94
C LYS A 287 -23.49 -1.46 -14.77
N ILE A 288 -23.02 -0.77 -15.80
CA ILE A 288 -23.86 -0.06 -16.76
C ILE A 288 -23.41 -0.34 -18.19
N GLU A 289 -24.29 -0.06 -19.13
CA GLU A 289 -24.02 -0.16 -20.56
C GLU A 289 -24.41 1.16 -21.21
N VAL A 290 -23.47 1.76 -21.94
CA VAL A 290 -23.67 3.03 -22.65
C VAL A 290 -23.42 2.78 -24.13
N PRO A 291 -24.42 2.99 -25.00
CA PRO A 291 -24.27 2.84 -26.44
C PRO A 291 -23.13 3.71 -27.01
N GLU A 292 -22.40 3.21 -28.01
CA GLU A 292 -21.27 3.93 -28.62
C GLU A 292 -21.67 5.30 -29.20
N ASN A 293 -22.86 5.39 -29.80
CA ASN A 293 -23.38 6.63 -30.37
C ASN A 293 -23.70 7.70 -29.31
N GLU A 294 -23.92 7.30 -28.06
CA GLU A 294 -24.25 8.16 -26.92
C GLU A 294 -23.03 8.50 -26.04
N ASN A 295 -21.89 7.82 -26.24
CA ASN A 295 -20.71 7.94 -25.40
C ASN A 295 -19.62 8.83 -26.02
N ALA A 296 -19.31 9.96 -25.37
CA ALA A 296 -18.28 10.91 -25.78
C ALA A 296 -16.87 10.30 -25.87
N TYR A 297 -16.60 9.20 -25.17
CA TYR A 297 -15.30 8.53 -25.20
C TYR A 297 -14.83 8.20 -26.62
N PHE A 298 -15.72 7.72 -27.49
CA PHE A 298 -15.34 7.30 -28.83
C PHE A 298 -15.00 8.49 -29.74
N SER A 299 -15.73 9.60 -29.61
CA SER A 299 -15.38 10.86 -30.28
C SER A 299 -14.04 11.40 -29.77
N LEU A 300 -13.79 11.30 -28.45
CA LEU A 300 -12.52 11.69 -27.83
C LEU A 300 -11.32 10.87 -28.34
N GLN A 301 -11.48 9.59 -28.69
CA GLN A 301 -10.39 8.83 -29.31
C GLN A 301 -10.03 9.38 -30.69
N LYS A 302 -11.03 9.74 -31.51
CA LYS A 302 -10.81 10.37 -32.82
C LYS A 302 -10.11 11.74 -32.68
N ILE A 303 -10.43 12.50 -31.63
CA ILE A 303 -9.77 13.77 -31.31
C ILE A 303 -8.28 13.55 -31.03
N ILE A 304 -7.94 12.53 -30.23
CA ILE A 304 -6.55 12.21 -29.88
C ILE A 304 -5.72 11.90 -31.14
N GLU A 305 -6.26 11.11 -32.07
CA GLU A 305 -5.60 10.80 -33.35
C GLU A 305 -5.35 12.03 -34.23
N LYS A 306 -6.11 13.11 -34.00
CA LYS A 306 -6.02 14.37 -34.73
C LYS A 306 -5.36 15.48 -33.94
N LEU A 307 -4.78 15.22 -32.76
CA LEU A 307 -4.03 16.26 -32.07
C LEU A 307 -2.82 16.73 -32.90
N PRO A 308 -2.48 18.03 -32.90
CA PRO A 308 -1.36 18.52 -33.70
C PRO A 308 -0.02 17.90 -33.24
N GLN A 309 0.79 17.42 -34.17
CA GLN A 309 2.03 16.67 -33.86
C GLN A 309 3.07 17.49 -33.07
N GLU A 310 3.08 18.82 -33.26
CA GLU A 310 3.99 19.76 -32.60
C GLU A 310 3.67 19.99 -31.10
N GLN A 311 2.64 19.33 -30.57
CA GLN A 311 2.15 19.46 -29.20
C GLN A 311 3.25 19.36 -28.14
N LYS A 312 4.22 18.46 -28.29
CA LYS A 312 5.28 18.30 -27.29
C LYS A 312 6.22 19.50 -27.22
N GLU A 313 6.48 20.16 -28.34
CA GLU A 313 7.41 21.27 -28.44
C GLU A 313 6.73 22.60 -28.11
N LYS A 314 5.47 22.76 -28.54
CA LYS A 314 4.72 24.03 -28.42
C LYS A 314 3.75 24.10 -27.24
N TYR A 315 3.69 23.06 -26.40
CA TYR A 315 2.75 23.01 -25.27
C TYR A 315 2.82 24.25 -24.36
N GLY A 316 4.03 24.79 -24.12
CA GLY A 316 4.22 26.01 -23.32
C GLY A 316 3.50 27.22 -23.91
N HIS A 317 3.71 27.49 -25.21
CA HIS A 317 3.02 28.58 -25.92
C HIS A 317 1.50 28.41 -25.89
N TRP A 318 1.01 27.18 -26.11
CA TRP A 318 -0.42 26.90 -26.09
C TRP A 318 -1.03 27.12 -24.71
N GLN A 319 -0.30 26.77 -23.66
CA GLN A 319 -0.71 27.06 -22.30
C GLN A 319 -0.77 28.57 -22.03
N GLU A 320 0.22 29.34 -22.48
CA GLU A 320 0.20 30.80 -22.31
C GLU A 320 -0.95 31.48 -23.07
N MET A 321 -1.27 31.01 -24.28
CA MET A 321 -2.43 31.49 -25.05
C MET A 321 -3.77 31.12 -24.42
N ALA A 322 -3.91 29.86 -23.99
CA ALA A 322 -5.12 29.39 -23.32
C ALA A 322 -5.35 30.10 -21.98
N ASP A 323 -4.28 30.38 -21.21
CA ASP A 323 -4.34 31.12 -19.95
C ASP A 323 -4.49 32.66 -20.15
N GLY A 324 -4.42 33.15 -21.39
CA GLY A 324 -4.50 34.59 -21.71
C GLY A 324 -3.27 35.42 -21.30
N LYS A 325 -2.12 34.77 -21.07
CA LYS A 325 -0.86 35.41 -20.66
C LYS A 325 -0.06 35.97 -21.84
N ALA A 326 -0.11 35.30 -22.98
CA ALA A 326 0.55 35.71 -24.22
C ALA A 326 -0.34 35.36 -25.42
N TRP A 327 -0.07 35.95 -26.58
CA TRP A 327 -0.79 35.67 -27.82
C TRP A 327 0.16 35.62 -29.01
N TYR A 328 0.10 34.53 -29.79
CA TYR A 328 0.96 34.30 -30.95
C TYR A 328 0.07 34.16 -32.20
N ASP A 329 -0.10 35.26 -32.95
CA ASP A 329 -1.11 35.32 -34.02
C ASP A 329 -0.96 34.25 -35.10
N ASP A 330 0.25 33.99 -35.59
CA ASP A 330 0.49 32.99 -36.65
C ASP A 330 0.22 31.56 -36.16
N GLU A 331 0.64 31.23 -34.93
CA GLU A 331 0.37 29.92 -34.33
C GLU A 331 -1.12 29.73 -34.03
N ALA A 332 -1.78 30.76 -33.47
CA ALA A 332 -3.20 30.72 -33.18
C ALA A 332 -4.03 30.57 -34.47
N ARG A 333 -3.68 31.29 -35.54
CA ARG A 333 -4.32 31.13 -36.85
C ARG A 333 -4.11 29.71 -37.39
N ALA A 334 -2.87 29.22 -37.42
CA ALA A 334 -2.55 27.89 -37.93
C ALA A 334 -3.28 26.78 -37.17
N LEU A 335 -3.42 26.90 -35.84
CA LEU A 335 -4.19 25.97 -35.01
C LEU A 335 -5.70 26.06 -35.27
N SER A 336 -6.23 27.27 -35.44
CA SER A 336 -7.68 27.51 -35.56
C SER A 336 -8.23 27.17 -36.94
N GLU A 337 -7.43 27.39 -37.98
CA GLU A 337 -7.78 27.11 -39.37
C GLU A 337 -7.31 25.70 -39.81
N GLY A 338 -6.32 25.13 -39.11
CA GLY A 338 -5.82 23.80 -39.34
C GLY A 338 -6.76 22.71 -38.79
N ASN A 339 -6.77 21.55 -39.46
CA ASN A 339 -7.38 20.30 -38.98
C ASN A 339 -8.88 20.41 -38.59
N GLN A 340 -9.73 20.79 -39.55
CA GLN A 340 -11.19 20.91 -39.34
C GLN A 340 -11.85 19.69 -38.69
N LYS A 341 -11.42 18.48 -39.06
CA LYS A 341 -11.94 17.23 -38.47
C LYS A 341 -11.72 17.13 -36.96
N PHE A 342 -10.64 17.69 -36.43
CA PHE A 342 -10.42 17.74 -34.98
C PHE A 342 -11.56 18.49 -34.28
N PHE A 343 -11.95 19.65 -34.82
CA PHE A 343 -13.03 20.46 -34.27
C PHE A 343 -14.40 19.81 -34.46
N GLU A 344 -14.66 19.19 -35.62
CA GLU A 344 -15.89 18.42 -35.85
C GLU A 344 -16.07 17.30 -34.81
N TYR A 345 -15.00 16.55 -34.51
CA TYR A 345 -15.05 15.50 -33.48
C TYR A 345 -15.18 16.06 -32.06
N PHE A 346 -14.64 17.25 -31.80
CA PHE A 346 -14.82 17.92 -30.51
C PHE A 346 -16.26 18.36 -30.29
N THR A 347 -16.89 18.98 -31.28
CA THR A 347 -18.33 19.29 -31.26
C THR A 347 -19.14 17.99 -31.10
N GLU A 348 -18.84 16.94 -31.87
CA GLU A 348 -19.50 15.63 -31.75
C GLU A 348 -19.42 15.08 -30.32
N ALA A 349 -18.26 15.22 -29.66
CA ALA A 349 -18.05 14.76 -28.28
C ALA A 349 -18.85 15.59 -27.27
N ALA A 350 -18.89 16.92 -27.43
CA ALA A 350 -19.61 17.84 -26.56
C ALA A 350 -21.14 17.74 -26.68
N GLU A 351 -21.65 17.20 -27.78
CA GLU A 351 -23.08 16.96 -28.04
C GLU A 351 -23.58 15.57 -27.59
N LYS A 352 -22.69 14.69 -27.14
CA LYS A 352 -23.10 13.37 -26.61
C LYS A 352 -23.85 13.52 -25.30
N SER A 353 -24.70 12.53 -24.99
CA SER A 353 -25.49 12.50 -23.76
C SER A 353 -24.69 12.03 -22.54
N GLN A 354 -23.66 11.19 -22.75
CA GLN A 354 -22.91 10.56 -21.66
C GLN A 354 -21.42 10.43 -21.97
N TYR A 355 -20.63 10.25 -20.92
CA TYR A 355 -19.23 9.85 -21.01
C TYR A 355 -18.98 8.68 -20.06
N ILE A 356 -18.40 7.61 -20.59
CA ILE A 356 -17.79 6.54 -19.78
C ILE A 356 -16.59 5.96 -20.49
N TYR A 357 -15.48 5.80 -19.78
CA TYR A 357 -14.37 4.99 -20.24
C TYR A 357 -14.81 3.51 -20.25
N PRO A 358 -14.86 2.79 -21.39
CA PRO A 358 -15.51 1.48 -21.48
C PRO A 358 -15.05 0.44 -20.45
N PRO A 359 -13.77 0.36 -20.06
CA PRO A 359 -13.36 -0.51 -18.96
C PRO A 359 -14.07 -0.23 -17.63
N LEU A 360 -14.38 1.04 -17.32
CA LEU A 360 -15.07 1.43 -16.10
C LEU A 360 -16.58 1.15 -16.10
N ALA A 361 -17.15 0.75 -17.24
CA ALA A 361 -18.56 0.35 -17.33
C ALA A 361 -18.86 -0.90 -16.49
N ASP A 362 -17.86 -1.78 -16.34
CA ASP A 362 -17.91 -2.90 -15.41
C ASP A 362 -16.97 -2.61 -14.20
N PRO A 363 -17.53 -2.39 -13.00
CA PRO A 363 -16.75 -2.14 -11.79
C PRO A 363 -15.74 -3.24 -11.45
N ALA A 364 -15.93 -4.46 -11.96
CA ALA A 364 -14.96 -5.55 -11.81
C ALA A 364 -13.61 -5.26 -12.49
N ASN A 365 -13.56 -4.34 -13.46
CA ASN A 365 -12.34 -3.98 -14.17
C ASN A 365 -11.51 -2.89 -13.47
N ILE A 366 -12.00 -2.30 -12.37
CA ILE A 366 -11.29 -1.27 -11.60
C ILE A 366 -10.16 -1.95 -10.80
N THR A 367 -9.07 -2.30 -11.48
CA THR A 367 -7.95 -3.06 -10.93
C THR A 367 -6.70 -2.19 -10.87
N PRO A 368 -5.65 -2.59 -10.12
CA PRO A 368 -4.36 -1.89 -10.13
C PRO A 368 -3.75 -1.77 -11.54
N ALA A 369 -4.06 -2.73 -12.42
CA ALA A 369 -3.61 -2.76 -13.81
C ALA A 369 -4.46 -1.90 -14.77
N LEU A 370 -5.48 -1.20 -14.27
CA LEU A 370 -6.32 -0.34 -15.10
C LEU A 370 -5.49 0.80 -15.69
N VAL A 371 -5.31 0.77 -17.00
CA VAL A 371 -4.70 1.87 -17.74
C VAL A 371 -5.76 2.93 -17.99
N LEU A 372 -5.61 4.10 -17.38
CA LEU A 372 -6.49 5.24 -17.64
C LEU A 372 -6.31 5.75 -19.08
N PRO A 373 -7.35 6.35 -19.69
CA PRO A 373 -7.22 6.99 -20.98
C PRO A 373 -6.18 8.14 -20.92
N SER A 374 -5.74 8.64 -22.07
CA SER A 374 -4.79 9.77 -22.13
C SER A 374 -5.45 11.09 -21.70
N LEU A 375 -5.69 11.25 -20.40
CA LEU A 375 -6.38 12.41 -19.82
C LEU A 375 -5.67 13.73 -20.10
N ASN A 376 -4.34 13.71 -20.21
CA ASN A 376 -3.58 14.89 -20.61
C ASN A 376 -3.90 15.32 -22.06
N SER A 377 -4.19 14.36 -22.95
CA SER A 377 -4.61 14.66 -24.32
C SER A 377 -5.97 15.37 -24.34
N TYR A 378 -6.90 15.01 -23.46
CA TYR A 378 -8.19 15.71 -23.34
C TYR A 378 -8.01 17.17 -22.91
N ARG A 379 -7.14 17.41 -21.91
CA ARG A 379 -6.79 18.78 -21.49
C ARG A 379 -6.17 19.60 -22.62
N ILE A 380 -5.33 18.99 -23.44
CA ILE A 380 -4.70 19.69 -24.55
C ILE A 380 -5.71 19.97 -25.66
N ALA A 381 -6.61 19.03 -25.95
CA ALA A 381 -7.69 19.26 -26.90
C ALA A 381 -8.55 20.46 -26.48
N ALA A 382 -8.96 20.53 -25.21
CA ALA A 382 -9.72 21.67 -24.67
C ALA A 382 -8.96 23.00 -24.81
N ARG A 383 -7.64 23.01 -24.60
CA ARG A 383 -6.81 24.22 -24.81
C ARG A 383 -6.77 24.67 -26.27
N VAL A 384 -6.65 23.72 -27.20
CA VAL A 384 -6.66 24.04 -28.64
C VAL A 384 -8.00 24.67 -29.03
N VAL A 385 -9.12 24.12 -28.55
CA VAL A 385 -10.45 24.72 -28.76
C VAL A 385 -10.56 26.09 -28.08
N SER A 386 -9.98 26.26 -26.88
CA SER A 386 -9.94 27.57 -26.22
C SER A 386 -9.17 28.60 -27.04
N ILE A 387 -8.04 28.23 -27.66
CA ILE A 387 -7.29 29.13 -28.54
C ILE A 387 -8.13 29.51 -29.76
N LYS A 388 -8.81 28.54 -30.39
CA LYS A 388 -9.74 28.80 -31.51
C LYS A 388 -10.85 29.76 -31.10
N SER A 389 -11.46 29.57 -29.93
CA SER A 389 -12.53 30.48 -29.47
C SER A 389 -12.04 31.92 -29.34
N GLU A 390 -10.84 32.16 -28.77
CA GLU A 390 -10.28 33.51 -28.66
C GLU A 390 -9.89 34.08 -30.03
N TYR A 391 -9.39 33.24 -30.94
CA TYR A 391 -9.15 33.63 -32.33
C TYR A 391 -10.45 34.13 -32.99
N LEU A 392 -11.55 33.36 -32.91
CA LEU A 392 -12.85 33.76 -33.43
C LEU A 392 -13.33 35.08 -32.83
N PHE A 393 -13.18 35.25 -31.51
CA PHE A 393 -13.58 36.47 -30.81
C PHE A 393 -12.80 37.70 -31.32
N ARG A 394 -11.48 37.58 -31.51
CA ARG A 394 -10.61 38.63 -32.05
C ARG A 394 -10.99 39.04 -33.48
N TYR A 395 -11.49 38.09 -34.26
CA TYR A 395 -11.99 38.30 -35.63
C TYR A 395 -13.48 38.67 -35.69
N LYS A 396 -14.05 39.17 -34.57
CA LYS A 396 -15.44 39.69 -34.49
C LYS A 396 -16.52 38.64 -34.73
N LYS A 397 -16.18 37.36 -34.62
CA LYS A 397 -17.12 36.23 -34.65
C LYS A 397 -17.50 35.83 -33.23
N GLU A 398 -18.09 36.78 -32.50
CA GLU A 398 -18.32 36.62 -31.05
C GLU A 398 -19.23 35.42 -30.73
N LYS A 399 -20.32 35.22 -31.48
CA LYS A 399 -21.24 34.09 -31.25
C LYS A 399 -20.54 32.73 -31.40
N GLU A 400 -19.81 32.55 -32.50
CA GLU A 400 -19.02 31.33 -32.77
C GLU A 400 -17.95 31.09 -31.70
N ALA A 401 -17.39 32.17 -31.11
CA ALA A 401 -16.45 32.10 -30.01
C ALA A 401 -17.10 31.61 -28.72
N PHE A 402 -18.25 32.16 -28.34
CA PHE A 402 -19.01 31.70 -27.17
C PHE A 402 -19.48 30.26 -27.34
N ASP A 403 -19.98 29.88 -28.52
CA ASP A 403 -20.38 28.50 -28.83
C ASP A 403 -19.20 27.53 -28.62
N SER A 404 -18.02 27.87 -29.17
CA SER A 404 -16.80 27.07 -29.00
C SER A 404 -16.34 26.98 -27.54
N ALA A 405 -16.49 28.05 -26.75
CA ALA A 405 -16.16 28.02 -25.33
C ALA A 405 -17.15 27.16 -24.53
N LEU A 406 -18.44 27.21 -24.87
CA LEU A 406 -19.49 26.40 -24.26
C LEU A 406 -19.32 24.92 -24.56
N GLU A 407 -18.86 24.53 -25.76
CA GLU A 407 -18.50 23.14 -26.08
C GLU A 407 -17.45 22.58 -25.11
N ILE A 408 -16.47 23.40 -24.71
CA ILE A 408 -15.45 23.01 -23.71
C ILE A 408 -16.10 22.76 -22.35
N VAL A 409 -17.01 23.64 -21.92
CA VAL A 409 -17.75 23.49 -20.65
C VAL A 409 -18.59 22.22 -20.67
N ARG A 410 -19.36 21.99 -21.74
CA ARG A 410 -20.20 20.79 -21.91
C ARG A 410 -19.38 19.50 -21.88
N LEU A 411 -18.26 19.45 -22.58
CA LEU A 411 -17.37 18.29 -22.55
C LEU A 411 -16.80 18.05 -21.15
N GLY A 412 -16.33 19.11 -20.49
CA GLY A 412 -15.88 19.04 -19.10
C GLY A 412 -16.97 18.48 -18.18
N ARG A 413 -18.20 19.00 -18.31
CA ARG A 413 -19.36 18.55 -17.56
C ARG A 413 -19.67 17.07 -17.80
N LEU A 414 -19.70 16.61 -19.05
CA LEU A 414 -19.91 15.19 -19.39
C LEU A 414 -18.87 14.29 -18.70
N ILE A 415 -17.59 14.68 -18.71
CA ILE A 415 -16.53 13.93 -18.03
C ILE A 415 -16.75 13.93 -16.51
N THR A 416 -17.13 15.07 -15.92
CA THR A 416 -17.38 15.15 -14.46
C THR A 416 -18.60 14.38 -14.00
N GLU A 417 -19.67 14.29 -14.81
CA GLU A 417 -20.88 13.52 -14.48
C GLU A 417 -20.76 12.04 -14.88
N GLY A 418 -19.73 11.69 -15.65
CA GLY A 418 -19.40 10.31 -15.98
C GLY A 418 -19.01 9.48 -14.76
N ARG A 419 -19.07 8.14 -14.89
CA ARG A 419 -18.64 7.19 -13.85
C ARG A 419 -17.15 6.89 -13.96
N GLY A 420 -16.32 7.91 -13.73
CA GLY A 420 -14.86 7.84 -13.81
C GLY A 420 -14.17 7.65 -12.45
N THR A 421 -12.85 7.50 -12.50
CA THR A 421 -11.96 7.65 -11.34
C THR A 421 -11.91 9.10 -10.84
N LEU A 422 -11.34 9.34 -9.65
CA LEU A 422 -11.17 10.72 -9.19
C LEU A 422 -10.27 11.54 -10.11
N ILE A 423 -9.28 10.90 -10.73
CA ILE A 423 -8.38 11.56 -11.68
C ILE A 423 -9.16 12.04 -12.92
N GLU A 424 -10.05 11.22 -13.47
CA GLU A 424 -10.95 11.61 -14.57
C GLU A 424 -11.84 12.79 -14.16
N TYR A 425 -12.45 12.71 -12.97
CA TYR A 425 -13.29 13.78 -12.43
C TYR A 425 -12.53 15.11 -12.34
N LEU A 426 -11.32 15.10 -11.76
CA LEU A 426 -10.47 16.29 -11.62
C LEU A 426 -10.01 16.85 -12.97
N VAL A 427 -9.81 15.99 -13.97
CA VAL A 427 -9.49 16.41 -15.34
C VAL A 427 -10.71 17.05 -16.01
N GLY A 428 -11.91 16.49 -15.80
CA GLY A 428 -13.17 17.10 -16.23
C GLY A 428 -13.34 18.52 -15.67
N ILE A 429 -13.13 18.70 -14.36
CA ILE A 429 -13.13 20.03 -13.72
C ILE A 429 -12.14 20.99 -14.40
N ALA A 430 -10.94 20.52 -14.73
CA ALA A 430 -9.92 21.37 -15.37
C ALA A 430 -10.32 21.80 -16.79
N ILE A 431 -10.94 20.89 -17.55
CA ILE A 431 -11.49 21.19 -18.88
C ILE A 431 -12.63 22.21 -18.75
N GLU A 432 -13.56 21.99 -17.84
CA GLU A 432 -14.71 22.88 -17.64
C GLU A 432 -14.28 24.30 -17.26
N ASN A 433 -13.34 24.44 -16.31
CA ASN A 433 -12.78 25.75 -15.94
C ASN A 433 -12.11 26.45 -17.14
N THR A 434 -11.47 25.71 -18.06
CA THR A 434 -10.86 26.29 -19.26
C THR A 434 -11.93 26.98 -20.13
N GLY A 435 -13.11 26.38 -20.26
CA GLY A 435 -14.25 26.98 -20.98
C GLY A 435 -14.86 28.16 -20.23
N LEU A 436 -15.10 28.02 -18.92
CA LEU A 436 -15.68 29.07 -18.08
C LEU A 436 -14.80 30.33 -18.02
N ASP A 437 -13.49 30.18 -17.83
CA ASP A 437 -12.55 31.30 -17.83
C ASP A 437 -12.58 32.07 -19.17
N ARG A 438 -12.82 31.35 -20.28
CA ARG A 438 -12.96 31.95 -21.60
C ARG A 438 -14.28 32.70 -21.77
N ILE A 439 -15.41 32.10 -21.36
CA ILE A 439 -16.73 32.75 -21.33
C ILE A 439 -16.67 34.03 -20.50
N ARG A 440 -16.03 33.98 -19.32
CA ARG A 440 -15.81 35.14 -18.44
C ARG A 440 -15.02 36.23 -19.17
N SER A 441 -13.90 35.87 -19.79
CA SER A 441 -13.07 36.83 -20.55
C SER A 441 -13.80 37.46 -21.74
N PHE A 442 -14.70 36.73 -22.41
CA PHE A 442 -15.53 37.28 -23.47
C PHE A 442 -16.61 38.20 -22.94
N THR A 443 -17.24 37.86 -21.81
CA THR A 443 -18.29 38.64 -21.16
C THR A 443 -17.83 40.07 -20.85
N GLU A 444 -16.55 40.26 -20.51
CA GLU A 444 -15.96 41.58 -20.29
C GLU A 444 -15.96 42.49 -21.52
N ARG A 445 -15.84 41.91 -22.72
CA ARG A 445 -15.55 42.62 -23.97
C ARG A 445 -16.69 42.55 -24.99
N THR A 446 -17.63 41.64 -24.82
CA THR A 446 -18.64 41.28 -25.82
C THR A 446 -19.62 42.40 -26.13
N THR A 447 -20.08 42.44 -27.37
CA THR A 447 -21.15 43.33 -27.86
C THR A 447 -22.40 42.55 -28.27
N LEU A 448 -22.48 41.26 -27.95
CA LEU A 448 -23.65 40.43 -28.23
C LEU A 448 -24.92 41.02 -27.60
N PRO A 449 -26.07 40.92 -28.28
CA PRO A 449 -27.33 41.43 -27.76
C PRO A 449 -27.78 40.64 -26.53
N LYS A 450 -28.65 41.28 -25.73
CA LYS A 450 -29.28 40.71 -24.53
C LYS A 450 -29.80 39.28 -24.74
N THR A 451 -30.43 39.00 -25.88
CA THR A 451 -31.02 37.69 -26.19
C THR A 451 -29.99 36.57 -26.23
N ASP A 452 -28.81 36.81 -26.83
CA ASP A 452 -27.75 35.79 -26.91
C ASP A 452 -27.09 35.61 -25.52
N LEU A 453 -26.84 36.68 -24.77
CA LEU A 453 -26.25 36.59 -23.42
C LEU A 453 -27.16 35.84 -22.45
N ILE A 454 -28.48 36.03 -22.54
CA ILE A 454 -29.46 35.27 -21.75
C ILE A 454 -29.48 33.79 -22.16
N ALA A 455 -29.32 33.48 -23.45
CA ALA A 455 -29.25 32.10 -23.91
C ALA A 455 -28.02 31.37 -23.34
N TYR A 456 -26.83 32.00 -23.41
CA TYR A 456 -25.63 31.40 -22.79
C TYR A 456 -25.74 31.27 -21.27
N ARG A 457 -26.40 32.21 -20.59
CA ARG A 457 -26.71 32.11 -19.16
C ARG A 457 -27.56 30.88 -18.86
N GLN A 458 -28.63 30.65 -19.65
CA GLN A 458 -29.50 29.48 -19.47
C GLN A 458 -28.78 28.15 -19.72
N GLU A 459 -27.84 28.13 -20.67
CA GLU A 459 -26.98 26.98 -20.91
C GLU A 459 -26.07 26.68 -19.71
N LEU A 460 -25.47 27.71 -19.09
CA LEU A 460 -24.67 27.53 -17.87
C LEU A 460 -25.50 27.06 -16.68
N GLU A 461 -26.71 27.60 -16.50
CA GLU A 461 -27.66 27.19 -15.46
C GLU A 461 -27.99 25.69 -15.57
N GLY A 462 -28.17 25.18 -16.80
CA GLY A 462 -28.39 23.76 -17.07
C GLY A 462 -27.19 22.86 -16.79
N LEU A 463 -25.99 23.42 -16.59
CA LEU A 463 -24.76 22.68 -16.34
C LEU A 463 -24.37 22.65 -14.86
N LEU A 464 -25.21 23.13 -13.93
CA LEU A 464 -24.94 23.00 -12.49
C LEU A 464 -24.92 21.53 -12.05
N SER A 465 -23.85 21.12 -11.36
CA SER A 465 -23.69 19.74 -10.91
C SER A 465 -24.44 19.46 -9.62
N THR A 466 -25.11 18.31 -9.56
CA THR A 466 -25.74 17.74 -8.36
C THR A 466 -24.76 16.99 -7.46
N GLY A 467 -23.48 16.91 -7.86
CA GLY A 467 -22.43 16.18 -7.17
C GLY A 467 -22.44 14.67 -7.40
N GLU A 468 -23.37 14.11 -8.19
CA GLU A 468 -23.44 12.65 -8.40
C GLU A 468 -22.18 12.11 -9.09
N GLY A 469 -21.63 12.84 -10.05
CA GLY A 469 -20.32 12.54 -10.64
C GLY A 469 -19.19 12.40 -9.61
N LEU A 470 -19.11 13.32 -8.64
CA LEU A 470 -18.10 13.23 -7.57
C LEU A 470 -18.36 12.07 -6.60
N ARG A 471 -19.63 11.81 -6.27
CA ARG A 471 -20.00 10.64 -5.47
C ARG A 471 -19.59 9.34 -6.18
N ASN A 472 -19.81 9.24 -7.49
CA ASN A 472 -19.36 8.11 -8.29
C ASN A 472 -17.83 7.98 -8.33
N ALA A 473 -17.11 9.10 -8.42
CA ALA A 473 -15.65 9.10 -8.34
C ALA A 473 -15.15 8.53 -7.00
N PHE A 474 -15.74 8.93 -5.87
CA PHE A 474 -15.40 8.33 -4.56
C PHE A 474 -15.75 6.85 -4.45
N ARG A 475 -16.88 6.42 -5.03
CA ARG A 475 -17.20 4.99 -5.15
C ARG A 475 -16.17 4.24 -5.99
N GLY A 476 -15.67 4.85 -7.06
CA GLY A 476 -14.58 4.34 -7.89
C GLY A 476 -13.26 4.17 -7.12
N GLU A 477 -12.88 5.16 -6.32
CA GLU A 477 -11.69 5.08 -5.45
C GLU A 477 -11.82 3.97 -4.40
N TYR A 478 -13.01 3.81 -3.79
CA TYR A 478 -13.31 2.69 -2.91
C TYR A 478 -13.14 1.33 -3.59
N MET A 479 -13.69 1.17 -4.80
CA MET A 479 -13.56 -0.05 -5.58
C MET A 479 -12.10 -0.35 -5.95
N SER A 480 -11.34 0.67 -6.34
CA SER A 480 -9.89 0.57 -6.60
C SER A 480 -9.16 0.06 -5.36
N PHE A 481 -9.40 0.68 -4.20
CA PHE A 481 -8.81 0.27 -2.93
C PHE A 481 -9.20 -1.16 -2.52
N LYS A 482 -10.48 -1.52 -2.70
CA LYS A 482 -11.01 -2.86 -2.45
C LYS A 482 -10.28 -3.91 -3.28
N ASN A 483 -10.12 -3.66 -4.57
CA ASN A 483 -9.46 -4.57 -5.50
C ASN A 483 -7.93 -4.64 -5.26
N ILE A 484 -7.27 -3.52 -4.94
CA ILE A 484 -5.86 -3.52 -4.50
C ILE A 484 -5.69 -4.38 -3.24
N SER A 485 -6.59 -4.21 -2.27
CA SER A 485 -6.54 -4.93 -0.99
C SER A 485 -6.78 -6.44 -1.16
N SER A 486 -7.68 -6.85 -2.05
CA SER A 486 -7.87 -8.27 -2.38
C SER A 486 -6.65 -8.87 -3.09
N THR A 487 -6.02 -8.14 -4.01
CA THR A 487 -4.81 -8.64 -4.70
C THR A 487 -3.60 -8.72 -3.76
N LEU A 488 -3.47 -7.77 -2.82
CA LEU A 488 -2.49 -7.83 -1.73
C LEU A 488 -2.70 -9.06 -0.84
N LEU A 489 -3.94 -9.40 -0.54
CA LEU A 489 -4.33 -10.57 0.24
C LEU A 489 -4.01 -11.89 -0.44
N GLU A 490 -4.14 -11.94 -1.76
CA GLU A 490 -3.86 -13.14 -2.56
C GLU A 490 -2.35 -13.32 -2.83
N GLY A 491 -1.51 -12.35 -2.47
CA GLY A 491 -0.07 -12.38 -2.70
C GLY A 491 0.31 -12.31 -4.18
N VAL A 492 -0.58 -11.75 -5.01
CA VAL A 492 -0.51 -11.78 -6.48
C VAL A 492 0.21 -10.56 -7.07
N LEU A 493 0.38 -9.47 -6.30
CA LEU A 493 1.05 -8.28 -6.84
C LEU A 493 2.52 -8.57 -7.18
N SER A 494 2.81 -8.46 -8.48
CA SER A 494 4.19 -8.39 -8.97
C SER A 494 4.73 -6.95 -8.87
N ASN A 495 6.05 -6.80 -8.77
CA ASN A 495 6.73 -5.50 -8.60
C ASN A 495 6.38 -4.46 -9.67
N ASP A 496 5.84 -4.89 -10.82
CA ASP A 496 5.51 -4.01 -11.95
C ASP A 496 4.10 -3.39 -11.86
N GLU A 497 3.23 -3.91 -10.98
CA GLU A 497 1.81 -3.51 -10.87
C GLU A 497 1.55 -2.45 -9.79
N TRP A 498 2.51 -2.22 -8.89
CA TRP A 498 2.46 -1.14 -7.90
C TRP A 498 3.23 0.06 -8.44
N GLY A 499 2.53 1.11 -8.88
CA GLY A 499 3.14 2.35 -9.38
C GLY A 499 3.88 3.20 -8.32
N GLY A 500 4.23 2.62 -7.17
CA GLY A 500 4.98 3.26 -6.08
C GLY A 500 6.48 2.99 -6.22
N GLY A 501 7.31 4.01 -6.00
CA GLY A 501 8.77 3.93 -6.13
C GLY A 501 9.40 2.76 -5.33
N GLN A 502 10.48 2.23 -5.91
CA GLN A 502 11.09 0.92 -5.64
C GLN A 502 11.67 0.63 -4.25
N ASP A 503 11.67 1.56 -3.30
CA ASP A 503 12.55 1.43 -2.14
C ASP A 503 11.76 1.45 -0.82
N VAL A 504 11.85 0.32 -0.09
CA VAL A 504 11.55 0.13 1.35
C VAL A 504 10.19 -0.52 1.70
N THR A 505 9.14 -0.46 0.88
CA THR A 505 7.81 -1.04 1.23
C THR A 505 7.68 -2.56 1.01
N ASP A 506 8.38 -3.15 0.05
CA ASP A 506 8.12 -4.54 -0.39
C ASP A 506 8.62 -5.63 0.58
N LEU A 507 9.75 -5.36 1.25
CA LEU A 507 10.29 -6.27 2.26
C LEU A 507 9.45 -6.25 3.55
N ALA A 508 8.78 -5.12 3.81
CA ALA A 508 7.91 -4.96 4.97
C ALA A 508 6.52 -5.56 4.71
N LEU A 509 5.88 -5.28 3.57
CA LEU A 509 4.53 -5.77 3.28
C LEU A 509 4.46 -7.29 3.15
N SER A 510 5.42 -7.94 2.46
CA SER A 510 5.45 -9.41 2.33
C SER A 510 5.68 -10.14 3.66
N ALA A 511 6.42 -9.53 4.59
CA ALA A 511 6.61 -10.07 5.95
C ALA A 511 5.40 -9.81 6.88
N ILE A 512 4.57 -8.82 6.56
CA ILE A 512 3.41 -8.37 7.33
C ILE A 512 2.11 -9.06 6.89
N GLN A 513 1.99 -9.47 5.62
CA GLN A 513 0.79 -10.09 5.03
C GLN A 513 0.33 -11.37 5.76
N ASP A 514 1.26 -12.16 6.30
CA ASP A 514 0.94 -13.39 7.04
C ASP A 514 0.74 -13.16 8.55
N GLN A 515 0.80 -11.92 9.04
CA GLN A 515 0.75 -11.55 10.46
C GLN A 515 -0.57 -10.83 10.83
N ASN A 516 -1.57 -11.59 11.31
CA ASN A 516 -2.90 -11.08 11.70
C ASN A 516 -2.90 -9.86 12.67
N PHE A 517 -1.79 -9.60 13.37
CA PHE A 517 -1.66 -8.45 14.28
C PHE A 517 -1.31 -7.15 13.55
N TYR A 518 -0.38 -7.20 12.60
CA TYR A 518 0.14 -6.00 11.92
C TYR A 518 -0.71 -5.59 10.73
N PHE A 519 -1.35 -6.55 10.06
CA PHE A 519 -2.25 -6.28 8.95
C PHE A 519 -3.54 -7.08 9.12
N GLN A 520 -4.65 -6.33 9.19
CA GLN A 520 -6.01 -6.80 9.34
C GLN A 520 -6.82 -6.27 8.15
N PRO A 521 -6.86 -7.02 7.04
CA PRO A 521 -7.46 -6.59 5.79
C PRO A 521 -8.91 -6.09 5.92
N ASN A 522 -9.78 -6.84 6.61
CA ASN A 522 -11.18 -6.44 6.76
C ASN A 522 -11.33 -5.21 7.65
N ARG A 523 -10.51 -5.11 8.71
CA ARG A 523 -10.50 -3.90 9.56
C ARG A 523 -9.98 -2.68 8.81
N THR A 524 -8.98 -2.88 7.93
CA THR A 524 -8.48 -1.84 7.03
C THR A 524 -9.56 -1.40 6.05
N MET A 525 -10.30 -2.36 5.49
CA MET A 525 -11.42 -2.11 4.60
C MET A 525 -12.57 -1.37 5.30
N GLN A 526 -12.90 -1.74 6.53
CA GLN A 526 -13.89 -1.04 7.36
C GLN A 526 -13.52 0.44 7.53
N PHE A 527 -12.27 0.71 7.88
CA PHE A 527 -11.79 2.08 8.08
C PHE A 527 -11.86 2.90 6.78
N TYR A 528 -11.45 2.31 5.64
CA TYR A 528 -11.53 2.97 4.35
C TYR A 528 -12.98 3.17 3.87
N LEU A 529 -13.87 2.21 4.14
CA LEU A 529 -15.29 2.30 3.81
C LEU A 529 -16.01 3.42 4.58
N GLU A 530 -15.72 3.58 5.88
CA GLU A 530 -16.27 4.68 6.69
C GLU A 530 -15.87 6.04 6.12
N MET A 531 -14.59 6.19 5.77
CA MET A 531 -14.10 7.39 5.08
C MET A 531 -14.84 7.63 3.76
N ALA A 532 -14.99 6.61 2.91
CA ALA A 532 -15.68 6.74 1.63
C ALA A 532 -17.16 7.16 1.81
N ARG A 533 -17.86 6.63 2.82
CA ARG A 533 -19.24 7.03 3.15
C ARG A 533 -19.32 8.49 3.56
N ASN A 534 -18.46 8.92 4.47
CA ASN A 534 -18.43 10.31 4.93
C ASN A 534 -18.11 11.27 3.78
N GLN A 535 -17.22 10.88 2.86
CA GLN A 535 -16.93 11.65 1.64
C GLN A 535 -18.15 11.76 0.74
N ILE A 536 -18.81 10.64 0.42
CA ILE A 536 -20.02 10.62 -0.41
C ILE A 536 -21.14 11.47 0.19
N GLN A 537 -21.33 11.39 1.51
CA GLN A 537 -22.32 12.18 2.24
C GLN A 537 -21.98 13.67 2.28
N SER A 538 -20.68 14.01 2.31
CA SER A 538 -20.21 15.40 2.33
C SER A 538 -20.23 16.09 0.97
N VAL A 539 -20.56 15.38 -0.12
CA VAL A 539 -20.90 15.99 -1.42
C VAL A 539 -22.32 16.59 -1.37
N ASN A 540 -22.60 17.40 -0.33
CA ASN A 540 -23.87 18.07 -0.16
C ASN A 540 -23.91 19.42 -0.91
N ASP A 541 -25.11 19.95 -1.14
CA ASP A 541 -25.34 21.20 -1.90
C ASP A 541 -24.80 22.47 -1.21
N GLN A 542 -24.20 22.36 -0.01
CA GLN A 542 -23.71 23.49 0.77
C GLN A 542 -22.20 23.40 1.09
N CYS A 543 -21.49 22.46 0.46
CA CYS A 543 -20.03 22.37 0.52
C CYS A 543 -19.45 22.32 1.95
N ASP A 544 -20.18 21.73 2.90
CA ASP A 544 -19.68 21.52 4.25
C ASP A 544 -18.74 20.30 4.28
N ILE A 545 -17.45 20.58 4.37
CA ILE A 545 -16.39 19.57 4.40
C ILE A 545 -15.86 19.28 5.82
N SER A 546 -16.48 19.85 6.85
CA SER A 546 -16.07 19.64 8.25
C SER A 546 -15.97 18.14 8.64
N PRO A 547 -16.91 17.27 8.23
CA PRO A 547 -16.81 15.83 8.51
C PRO A 547 -15.56 15.18 7.90
N VAL A 548 -15.24 15.53 6.64
CA VAL A 548 -14.07 14.97 5.94
C VAL A 548 -12.76 15.43 6.57
N LEU A 549 -12.69 16.68 7.02
CA LEU A 549 -11.49 17.20 7.71
C LEU A 549 -11.29 16.51 9.06
N ALA A 550 -12.37 16.24 9.80
CA ALA A 550 -12.30 15.48 11.04
C ALA A 550 -11.78 14.06 10.80
N ASP A 551 -12.25 13.38 9.75
CA ASP A 551 -11.74 12.05 9.36
C ASP A 551 -10.25 12.10 9.01
N GLU A 552 -9.80 13.08 8.24
CA GLU A 552 -8.38 13.24 7.90
C GLU A 552 -7.52 13.43 9.17
N GLU A 553 -7.99 14.19 10.14
CA GLU A 553 -7.29 14.38 11.42
C GLU A 553 -7.25 13.08 12.24
N VAL A 554 -8.37 12.34 12.28
CA VAL A 554 -8.45 11.02 12.91
C VAL A 554 -7.46 10.05 12.24
N ILE A 555 -7.45 9.96 10.91
CA ILE A 555 -6.52 9.10 10.14
C ILE A 555 -5.07 9.46 10.46
N LYS A 556 -4.72 10.75 10.43
CA LYS A 556 -3.36 11.22 10.75
C LYS A 556 -2.98 10.88 12.19
N SER A 557 -3.89 11.08 13.16
CA SER A 557 -3.64 10.80 14.58
C SER A 557 -3.46 9.30 14.88
N GLN A 558 -4.08 8.44 14.07
CA GLN A 558 -4.01 6.99 14.19
C GLN A 558 -2.77 6.40 13.50
N MET A 559 -2.00 7.20 12.78
CA MET A 559 -0.79 6.74 12.10
C MET A 559 0.32 6.42 13.11
N PRO A 560 0.99 5.26 13.01
CA PRO A 560 2.18 5.01 13.79
C PRO A 560 3.35 5.89 13.30
N HIS A 561 3.92 6.71 14.20
CA HIS A 561 5.03 7.63 13.92
C HIS A 561 6.39 7.13 14.43
N SER A 562 6.45 5.94 15.04
CA SER A 562 7.70 5.36 15.56
C SER A 562 7.73 3.84 15.41
N ILE A 563 8.94 3.25 15.41
CA ILE A 563 9.13 1.80 15.38
C ILE A 563 8.37 1.11 16.52
N PHE A 564 8.34 1.71 17.71
CA PHE A 564 7.60 1.17 18.84
C PHE A 564 6.09 1.11 18.55
N GLN A 565 5.52 2.19 18.01
CA GLN A 565 4.10 2.19 17.61
C GLN A 565 3.83 1.18 16.49
N ILE A 566 4.73 1.03 15.50
CA ILE A 566 4.57 0.01 14.45
C ILE A 566 4.49 -1.40 15.03
N ILE A 567 5.36 -1.71 16.01
CA ILE A 567 5.47 -3.04 16.64
C ILE A 567 4.29 -3.36 17.56
N PHE A 568 3.73 -2.37 18.26
CA PHE A 568 2.72 -2.61 19.30
C PHE A 568 1.30 -2.11 18.93
N THR A 569 1.12 -1.55 17.73
CA THR A 569 -0.20 -1.12 17.26
C THR A 569 -0.81 -2.18 16.37
N GLU A 570 -2.01 -2.63 16.75
CA GLU A 570 -2.82 -3.52 15.95
C GLU A 570 -3.24 -2.85 14.63
N ASN A 571 -3.16 -3.61 13.54
CA ASN A 571 -3.40 -3.16 12.18
C ASN A 571 -2.53 -1.95 11.78
N SER A 572 -1.29 -1.85 12.30
CA SER A 572 -0.38 -0.73 12.01
C SER A 572 -0.12 -0.55 10.50
N ALA A 573 0.03 -1.65 9.76
CA ALA A 573 0.21 -1.59 8.31
C ALA A 573 -1.06 -1.12 7.58
N GLY A 574 -2.23 -1.58 8.00
CA GLY A 574 -3.51 -1.12 7.47
C GLY A 574 -3.72 0.38 7.67
N ARG A 575 -3.35 0.90 8.85
CA ARG A 575 -3.41 2.35 9.16
C ARG A 575 -2.49 3.17 8.27
N ILE A 576 -1.27 2.68 8.00
CA ILE A 576 -0.32 3.32 7.09
C ILE A 576 -0.89 3.33 5.66
N ILE A 577 -1.39 2.17 5.19
CA ILE A 577 -1.98 2.01 3.86
C ILE A 577 -3.13 3.00 3.68
N VAL A 578 -4.08 3.05 4.61
CA VAL A 578 -5.23 3.98 4.51
C VAL A 578 -4.76 5.42 4.53
N ASN A 579 -3.79 5.81 5.35
CA ASN A 579 -3.31 7.19 5.31
C ASN A 579 -2.68 7.56 3.95
N ILE A 580 -1.89 6.67 3.35
CA ILE A 580 -1.25 6.90 2.04
C ILE A 580 -2.32 7.06 0.95
N THR A 581 -3.36 6.21 0.97
CA THR A 581 -4.41 6.20 -0.05
C THR A 581 -5.55 7.20 0.20
N ALA A 582 -5.73 7.65 1.44
CA ALA A 582 -6.71 8.66 1.83
C ALA A 582 -6.26 10.10 1.54
N ALA A 583 -4.94 10.33 1.44
CA ALA A 583 -4.41 11.67 1.21
C ALA A 583 -4.82 12.19 -0.19
N SER A 584 -5.44 13.38 -0.23
CA SER A 584 -5.84 14.16 -1.42
C SER A 584 -7.33 14.11 -1.84
N LEU A 585 -8.25 13.61 -1.01
CA LEU A 585 -9.66 13.50 -1.40
C LEU A 585 -10.54 14.72 -1.02
N SER A 586 -10.26 15.43 0.09
CA SER A 586 -11.00 16.67 0.45
C SER A 586 -10.79 17.81 -0.56
N GLY A 587 -9.64 17.81 -1.25
CA GLY A 587 -9.36 18.75 -2.33
C GLY A 587 -10.33 18.63 -3.50
N ALA A 588 -10.90 17.44 -3.75
CA ALA A 588 -11.87 17.24 -4.81
C ALA A 588 -13.22 17.90 -4.52
N ILE A 589 -13.72 17.77 -3.28
CA ILE A 589 -14.95 18.46 -2.86
C ILE A 589 -14.78 19.97 -2.97
N ARG A 590 -13.65 20.51 -2.49
CA ARG A 590 -13.32 21.94 -2.62
C ARG A 590 -13.34 22.42 -4.08
N LYS A 591 -12.77 21.64 -4.99
CA LYS A 591 -12.76 21.95 -6.44
C LYS A 591 -14.14 21.86 -7.07
N HIS A 592 -14.94 20.85 -6.71
CA HIS A 592 -16.33 20.71 -7.17
C HIS A 592 -17.15 21.93 -6.75
N CYS A 593 -17.06 22.32 -5.48
CA CYS A 593 -17.70 23.50 -4.97
C CYS A 593 -17.28 24.75 -5.73
N ALA A 594 -15.97 24.99 -5.86
CA ALA A 594 -15.45 26.17 -6.55
C ALA A 594 -15.91 26.25 -8.01
N LEU A 595 -16.09 25.09 -8.66
CA LEU A 595 -16.64 25.00 -10.01
C LEU A 595 -18.13 25.41 -10.07
N ASN A 596 -18.98 24.89 -9.17
CA ASN A 596 -20.39 25.32 -9.11
C ASN A 596 -20.50 26.83 -8.82
N PHE A 597 -19.64 27.36 -7.93
CA PHE A 597 -19.56 28.81 -7.71
C PHE A 597 -19.17 29.57 -8.98
N ALA A 598 -18.17 29.07 -9.73
CA ALA A 598 -17.75 29.69 -10.98
C ALA A 598 -18.91 29.76 -11.99
N ILE A 599 -19.69 28.69 -12.15
CA ILE A 599 -20.87 28.65 -13.03
C ILE A 599 -21.90 29.70 -12.61
N VAL A 600 -22.33 29.69 -11.35
CA VAL A 600 -23.30 30.68 -10.83
C VAL A 600 -22.79 32.11 -10.98
N SER A 601 -21.50 32.34 -10.73
CA SER A 601 -20.90 33.66 -10.86
C SER A 601 -20.85 34.13 -12.33
N ASP A 602 -20.57 33.23 -13.27
CA ASP A 602 -20.49 33.56 -14.70
C ASP A 602 -21.89 33.77 -15.30
N GLU A 603 -22.90 33.04 -14.83
CA GLU A 603 -24.31 33.33 -15.12
C GLU A 603 -24.70 34.76 -14.73
N LEU A 604 -24.33 35.18 -13.51
CA LEU A 604 -24.60 36.52 -13.03
C LEU A 604 -23.81 37.57 -13.81
N LEU A 605 -22.55 37.30 -14.20
CA LEU A 605 -21.78 38.20 -15.06
C LEU A 605 -22.41 38.39 -16.44
N LEU A 606 -22.94 37.33 -17.06
CA LEU A 606 -23.66 37.43 -18.34
C LEU A 606 -24.91 38.30 -18.20
N ALA A 607 -25.70 38.12 -17.13
CA ALA A 607 -26.86 38.95 -16.85
C ALA A 607 -26.49 40.43 -16.58
N LEU A 608 -25.44 40.67 -15.78
CA LEU A 608 -24.91 42.00 -15.51
C LEU A 608 -24.39 42.68 -16.80
N ARG A 609 -23.75 41.92 -17.70
CA ARG A 609 -23.29 42.42 -18.99
C ARG A 609 -24.46 42.81 -19.87
N ALA A 610 -25.48 41.97 -19.96
CA ALA A 610 -26.69 42.28 -20.71
C ALA A 610 -27.40 43.54 -20.19
N TYR A 611 -27.51 43.69 -18.86
CA TYR A 611 -28.05 44.90 -18.22
C TYR A 611 -27.23 46.14 -18.58
N LYS A 612 -25.90 46.05 -18.47
CA LYS A 612 -24.97 47.14 -18.77
C LYS A 612 -25.06 47.61 -20.21
N LEU A 613 -25.19 46.69 -21.16
CA LEU A 613 -25.31 47.02 -22.59
C LEU A 613 -26.61 47.77 -22.91
N GLU A 614 -27.70 47.47 -22.21
CA GLU A 614 -29.01 48.13 -22.41
C GLU A 614 -29.11 49.47 -21.68
N HIS A 615 -28.60 49.54 -20.44
CA HIS A 615 -28.77 50.70 -19.54
C HIS A 615 -27.55 51.61 -19.43
N ASN A 616 -26.42 51.28 -20.07
CA ASN A 616 -25.13 51.96 -19.93
C ASN A 616 -24.61 52.11 -18.49
N SER A 617 -25.18 51.39 -17.51
CA SER A 617 -24.81 51.36 -16.10
C SER A 617 -24.97 49.94 -15.53
N LEU A 618 -24.25 49.61 -14.46
CA LEU A 618 -24.49 48.37 -13.71
C LEU A 618 -25.73 48.57 -12.81
N PRO A 619 -26.50 47.53 -12.47
CA PRO A 619 -27.65 47.67 -11.57
C PRO A 619 -27.22 48.11 -10.17
N ALA A 620 -28.12 48.71 -9.40
CA ALA A 620 -27.82 49.12 -8.02
C ALA A 620 -27.73 47.90 -7.10
N GLN A 621 -28.53 46.87 -7.39
CA GLN A 621 -28.62 45.62 -6.63
C GLN A 621 -28.96 44.46 -7.58
N LEU A 622 -28.63 43.22 -7.18
CA LEU A 622 -28.86 42.04 -8.04
C LEU A 622 -30.34 41.83 -8.38
N SER A 623 -31.27 42.19 -7.49
CA SER A 623 -32.71 42.04 -7.73
C SER A 623 -33.21 42.85 -8.93
N ASP A 624 -32.48 43.88 -9.36
CA ASP A 624 -32.84 44.67 -10.55
C ASP A 624 -32.64 43.89 -11.87
N LEU A 625 -31.97 42.73 -11.82
CA LEU A 625 -31.84 41.82 -12.96
C LEU A 625 -33.10 40.96 -13.19
N VAL A 626 -33.99 40.89 -12.20
CA VAL A 626 -35.19 40.05 -12.22
C VAL A 626 -36.39 40.87 -12.72
N PRO A 627 -37.26 40.32 -13.59
CA PRO A 627 -37.18 39.00 -14.24
C PRO A 627 -36.49 39.02 -15.62
N ASP A 628 -36.14 40.21 -16.13
CA ASP A 628 -35.86 40.43 -17.55
C ASP A 628 -34.50 39.91 -18.03
N TYR A 629 -33.53 39.74 -17.13
CA TYR A 629 -32.20 39.21 -17.43
C TYR A 629 -31.97 37.84 -16.78
N ILE A 630 -32.63 37.60 -15.65
CA ILE A 630 -32.62 36.32 -14.94
C ILE A 630 -33.98 36.10 -14.27
N ALA A 631 -34.50 34.88 -14.36
CA ALA A 631 -35.85 34.57 -13.84
C ALA A 631 -35.93 34.63 -12.32
N LYS A 632 -34.87 34.18 -11.64
CA LYS A 632 -34.70 34.23 -10.19
C LYS A 632 -33.21 34.28 -9.87
N LEU A 633 -32.82 34.99 -8.82
CA LEU A 633 -31.42 34.99 -8.37
C LEU A 633 -30.98 33.59 -7.91
N PRO A 634 -29.84 33.09 -8.39
CA PRO A 634 -29.29 31.82 -7.95
C PRO A 634 -28.75 31.96 -6.52
N SER A 635 -28.89 30.88 -5.75
CA SER A 635 -28.26 30.77 -4.44
C SER A 635 -26.76 30.48 -4.61
N ASP A 636 -25.96 30.96 -3.68
CA ASP A 636 -24.55 30.64 -3.56
C ASP A 636 -24.38 29.14 -3.23
N PRO A 637 -23.77 28.33 -4.11
CA PRO A 637 -23.60 26.90 -3.89
C PRO A 637 -22.67 26.57 -2.70
N MET A 638 -21.98 27.57 -2.15
CA MET A 638 -21.12 27.40 -0.96
C MET A 638 -21.85 27.58 0.37
N THR A 639 -22.98 28.30 0.36
CA THR A 639 -23.64 28.75 1.59
C THR A 639 -25.15 28.52 1.58
N GLY A 640 -25.77 28.34 0.42
CA GLY A 640 -27.22 28.33 0.24
C GLY A 640 -27.88 29.71 0.35
N GLU A 641 -27.10 30.76 0.63
CA GLU A 641 -27.58 32.14 0.77
C GLU A 641 -27.44 32.91 -0.56
N GLU A 642 -27.75 34.21 -0.57
CA GLU A 642 -27.51 35.06 -1.75
C GLU A 642 -26.02 35.43 -1.87
N LEU A 643 -25.52 35.52 -3.11
CA LEU A 643 -24.19 36.08 -3.38
C LEU A 643 -24.14 37.56 -3.05
N LEU A 644 -22.97 38.02 -2.60
CA LEU A 644 -22.73 39.43 -2.31
C LEU A 644 -22.26 40.16 -3.56
N TYR A 645 -22.90 41.30 -3.83
CA TYR A 645 -22.62 42.17 -4.96
C TYR A 645 -22.28 43.57 -4.47
N SER A 646 -21.22 44.15 -5.05
CA SER A 646 -20.88 45.56 -4.85
C SER A 646 -20.74 46.25 -6.20
N GLN A 647 -21.66 47.18 -6.46
CA GLN A 647 -21.62 48.03 -7.66
C GLN A 647 -20.37 48.93 -7.66
N THR A 648 -19.99 49.48 -6.50
CA THR A 648 -18.86 50.41 -6.36
C THR A 648 -17.51 49.72 -6.49
N GLU A 649 -17.34 48.59 -5.80
CA GLU A 649 -16.11 47.79 -5.84
C GLU A 649 -16.05 46.91 -7.09
N LYS A 650 -17.16 46.79 -7.84
CA LYS A 650 -17.29 45.95 -9.03
C LYS A 650 -16.91 44.49 -8.76
N VAL A 651 -17.48 43.90 -7.72
CA VAL A 651 -17.21 42.51 -7.32
C VAL A 651 -18.48 41.74 -7.05
N LEU A 652 -18.42 40.45 -7.35
CA LEU A 652 -19.36 39.41 -6.94
C LEU A 652 -18.59 38.38 -6.13
N TYR A 653 -19.03 38.05 -4.91
CA TYR A 653 -18.30 37.09 -4.07
C TYR A 653 -19.21 36.28 -3.15
N SER A 654 -18.72 35.09 -2.79
CA SER A 654 -19.35 34.24 -1.78
C SER A 654 -18.95 34.66 -0.37
N LYS A 655 -19.91 34.61 0.57
CA LYS A 655 -19.63 34.77 2.01
C LYS A 655 -18.68 33.67 2.54
N ALA A 656 -18.57 32.54 1.84
CA ALA A 656 -17.66 31.46 2.21
C ALA A 656 -16.19 31.83 2.04
N LYS A 657 -15.86 32.91 1.32
CA LYS A 657 -14.49 33.40 1.09
C LYS A 657 -13.67 33.55 2.38
N ASP A 658 -14.31 33.94 3.48
CA ASP A 658 -13.65 34.16 4.76
C ASP A 658 -13.50 32.91 5.62
N ARG A 659 -14.17 31.80 5.26
CA ARG A 659 -14.05 30.53 5.99
C ARG A 659 -12.62 30.01 5.87
N ALA A 660 -12.03 29.64 7.01
CA ALA A 660 -10.64 29.19 7.09
C ALA A 660 -10.31 28.03 6.12
N ILE A 661 -11.28 27.14 5.90
CA ILE A 661 -11.17 25.97 5.01
C ILE A 661 -10.88 26.30 3.54
N PHE A 662 -11.16 27.52 3.07
CA PHE A 662 -10.88 27.95 1.69
C PHE A 662 -9.61 28.81 1.57
N LYS A 663 -8.94 29.12 2.70
CA LYS A 663 -7.67 29.88 2.68
C LYS A 663 -6.49 29.02 2.22
N GLU A 664 -6.59 27.69 2.34
CA GLU A 664 -5.58 26.77 1.80
C GLU A 664 -5.52 26.85 0.26
N ASN A 665 -4.31 26.83 -0.28
CA ASN A 665 -4.04 26.85 -1.74
C ASN A 665 -4.69 28.02 -2.51
N LYS A 666 -4.96 29.15 -1.83
CA LYS A 666 -5.56 30.35 -2.43
C LYS A 666 -6.93 30.13 -3.07
N LEU A 667 -7.68 29.11 -2.62
CA LEU A 667 -9.01 28.85 -3.19
C LEU A 667 -10.00 30.00 -2.93
N ASN A 668 -9.81 30.74 -1.83
CA ASN A 668 -10.53 31.96 -1.50
C ASN A 668 -10.39 33.06 -2.57
N GLU A 669 -9.28 33.10 -3.32
CA GLU A 669 -9.11 34.01 -4.47
C GLU A 669 -10.10 33.66 -5.60
N LYS A 670 -10.56 32.40 -5.68
CA LYS A 670 -11.56 31.95 -6.67
C LYS A 670 -13.01 32.17 -6.24
N LEU A 671 -13.25 32.60 -5.00
CA LEU A 671 -14.59 32.87 -4.45
C LEU A 671 -14.99 34.35 -4.57
N GLU A 672 -14.22 35.13 -5.31
CA GLU A 672 -14.52 36.50 -5.69
C GLU A 672 -14.23 36.68 -7.18
N VAL A 673 -15.17 37.29 -7.87
CA VAL A 673 -15.09 37.57 -9.29
C VAL A 673 -15.23 39.07 -9.50
N LYS A 674 -14.28 39.65 -10.25
CA LYS A 674 -14.29 41.07 -10.62
C LYS A 674 -15.16 41.31 -11.84
N ILE A 675 -15.88 42.42 -11.83
CA ILE A 675 -16.72 42.88 -12.94
C ILE A 675 -15.90 43.90 -13.73
N ASN A 676 -15.21 43.46 -14.77
CA ASN A 676 -14.24 44.29 -15.50
C ASN A 676 -14.83 45.16 -16.63
N PHE A 677 -16.13 45.50 -16.56
CA PHE A 677 -16.84 46.26 -17.59
C PHE A 677 -17.72 47.42 -17.08
#